data_AF-A0A6G6KDX0-F1
#
_entry.id   AF-A0A6G6KDX0-F1
#
_cell.length_a   1.000
_cell.length_b   1.000
_cell.length_c   1.000
_cell.angle_alpha   90.00
_cell.angle_beta   90.00
_cell.angle_gamma   90.00
#
_symmetry.space_group_name_H-M   'P 1'
#
loop_
_entity.id
_entity.type
_entity.pdbx_description
1 polymer ?
#
loop_
_entity_poly.entity_id
_entity_poly.type
_entity_poly.pdbx_seq_one_letter_code
_entity_poly.pdbx_strand_id
1 'polypeptide(L)'
;MNTRALCVCFMALACGLSAPTLRAQDSKKAPQRFVTVDTLTRPRWIRDEGDLCHLTWISGEKEFGHVKFRKDGGTPFIDSISFSSSREDTGTPIARELEPVFHLSVGTRQAPIGRPPDMSVWNVFFDKVHTRPFETHISRRDPNQPTCDELGDIPVVRVPGLSLGPFQGELVVSCYPGSRLIRIEAVVSTEVDRRAIIYDAGLVSKASSWERLAWADTEGKLQSVSPHDDTPDTPLAVRHRTVIAESPQGSLACFPPPHQFFFPRDSTDNLKYIWYGKGHGDTAVPFGFGVRQSPSGGGAFVPWFNAPPGTKQRLAFFLLPSSGKAEDAMKEVLRYTRNDRFTPLPGHTTYTSHYHLAHTVDAMKWKEEKVNPLPVPDFVNVFKDMGVQAVHLAEFHGDGHQQDPGPLRFPEMQAMFDECRRLSDDKLLLIPGEEVSGFLGIKEEGKHPGHWMLMFPKPVIWTQRRGPDQPFEDHVEPFGKVYRVAGREDMFELLKREKGLGWTAHPRIKASSWTPDIYRNEDFYLSDHWLGGAWKAMPADLSRERLGERCLNLLDDMANWGQRKYLPGEVDVFKINHTHELFGHMNINYLRLAKLPRYEDGWQPIMEALKKGAFFTTTGEILLKEFTVGGSQSGEVCVVKDKASTEVEVAVEGTFPLAFAELISGDGNKVYRDRMDLLPLCKPFAEGKVGWSPKLKGRKWARVEVWDVAGNGAYSQPVWLE
;
A
#
# COMPACT_ATOMS: atom_id res chain seq x y z
N MET A 1 74.65 -0.59 -47.27
CA MET A 1 75.86 -0.90 -46.50
C MET A 1 75.49 -1.97 -45.49
N ASN A 2 75.69 -3.23 -45.86
CA ASN A 2 76.72 -4.12 -45.31
C ASN A 2 76.24 -4.79 -44.01
N THR A 3 75.70 -6.03 -44.09
CA THR A 3 76.40 -7.34 -43.93
C THR A 3 76.82 -7.59 -42.47
N ARG A 4 76.58 -8.72 -41.79
CA ARG A 4 76.35 -10.16 -42.06
C ARG A 4 75.75 -10.74 -40.76
N ALA A 5 74.75 -11.61 -40.74
CA ALA A 5 74.73 -13.05 -41.05
C ALA A 5 75.60 -13.94 -40.13
N LEU A 6 74.94 -14.74 -39.26
CA LEU A 6 75.05 -16.22 -39.12
C LEU A 6 74.03 -16.64 -38.02
N CYS A 7 72.95 -17.36 -38.35
CA CYS A 7 72.83 -18.82 -38.46
C CYS A 7 72.75 -19.55 -37.10
N VAL A 8 71.62 -20.20 -36.81
CA VAL A 8 71.47 -21.59 -36.27
C VAL A 8 69.97 -21.89 -36.06
N CYS A 9 69.55 -23.06 -36.54
CA CYS A 9 68.21 -23.65 -36.43
C CYS A 9 67.70 -23.78 -34.99
N PHE A 10 66.40 -23.56 -34.75
CA PHE A 10 65.70 -24.11 -33.59
C PHE A 10 64.30 -24.63 -33.92
N MET A 11 64.03 -25.78 -33.31
CA MET A 11 62.83 -26.61 -33.40
C MET A 11 61.53 -25.87 -33.10
N ALA A 12 60.47 -26.26 -33.80
CA ALA A 12 59.09 -25.96 -33.45
C ALA A 12 58.67 -26.78 -32.21
N LEU A 13 58.37 -26.09 -31.11
CA LEU A 13 57.50 -26.58 -30.05
C LEU A 13 56.64 -25.41 -29.58
N ALA A 14 55.34 -25.48 -29.87
CA ALA A 14 54.35 -24.51 -29.45
C ALA A 14 54.09 -24.70 -27.94
N CYS A 15 54.57 -23.76 -27.11
CA CYS A 15 54.21 -23.65 -25.71
C CYS A 15 53.67 -22.26 -25.40
N GLY A 16 52.61 -22.27 -24.58
CA GLY A 16 51.71 -21.17 -24.29
C GLY A 16 52.35 -19.95 -23.64
N LEU A 17 51.75 -18.80 -23.96
CA LEU A 17 51.75 -17.61 -23.11
C LEU A 17 50.30 -17.13 -23.00
N SER A 18 49.63 -17.62 -21.96
CA SER A 18 48.39 -17.07 -21.43
C SER A 18 48.70 -15.80 -20.64
N ALA A 19 47.90 -14.76 -20.89
CA ALA A 19 47.94 -13.50 -20.16
C ALA A 19 47.65 -13.72 -18.66
N PRO A 20 48.33 -13.02 -17.74
CA PRO A 20 48.02 -13.11 -16.33
C PRO A 20 46.77 -12.26 -16.03
N THR A 21 45.66 -12.94 -15.76
CA THR A 21 44.49 -12.39 -15.08
C THR A 21 44.88 -12.01 -13.64
N LEU A 22 44.75 -10.73 -13.33
CA LEU A 22 44.92 -10.19 -11.99
C LEU A 22 43.86 -10.78 -11.06
N ARG A 23 44.34 -11.62 -10.13
CA ARG A 23 43.63 -12.19 -8.99
C ARG A 23 42.87 -11.11 -8.22
N ALA A 24 41.54 -11.25 -8.17
CA ALA A 24 40.76 -10.74 -7.06
C ALA A 24 41.19 -11.50 -5.80
N GLN A 25 41.74 -10.78 -4.82
CA GLN A 25 42.04 -11.34 -3.51
C GLN A 25 40.73 -11.63 -2.78
N ASP A 26 40.51 -12.92 -2.53
CA ASP A 26 39.51 -13.45 -1.61
C ASP A 26 39.64 -12.81 -0.23
N SER A 27 38.64 -12.04 0.17
CA SER A 27 38.44 -11.71 1.57
C SER A 27 37.80 -12.92 2.25
N LYS A 28 38.58 -13.52 3.17
CA LYS A 28 38.18 -14.65 4.01
C LYS A 28 36.86 -14.33 4.71
N LYS A 29 35.78 -14.98 4.27
CA LYS A 29 34.52 -15.10 5.02
C LYS A 29 34.82 -15.83 6.33
N ALA A 30 34.39 -15.25 7.45
CA ALA A 30 34.26 -16.00 8.70
C ALA A 30 33.28 -17.17 8.46
N PRO A 31 33.52 -18.37 9.04
CA PRO A 31 32.68 -19.51 8.78
C PRO A 31 31.33 -19.31 9.45
N GLN A 32 30.32 -18.92 8.66
CA GLN A 32 28.94 -19.25 9.00
C GLN A 32 28.87 -20.78 8.99
N ARG A 33 28.64 -21.39 10.16
CA ARG A 33 28.24 -22.79 10.24
C ARG A 33 26.87 -22.89 9.57
N PHE A 34 26.87 -23.18 8.27
CA PHE A 34 25.72 -23.76 7.61
C PHE A 34 25.58 -25.17 8.14
N VAL A 35 24.60 -25.39 9.01
CA VAL A 35 24.08 -26.73 9.23
C VAL A 35 23.48 -27.13 7.89
N THR A 36 24.12 -28.08 7.22
CA THR A 36 23.51 -28.83 6.12
C THR A 36 22.38 -29.62 6.77
N VAL A 37 21.14 -29.14 6.63
CA VAL A 37 19.97 -29.89 7.09
C VAL A 37 19.78 -31.03 6.10
N ASP A 38 20.03 -32.22 6.62
CA ASP A 38 19.77 -33.49 5.96
C ASP A 38 18.30 -33.55 5.51
N THR A 39 18.07 -33.80 4.23
CA THR A 39 16.77 -33.69 3.53
C THR A 39 15.81 -34.85 3.82
N LEU A 40 15.65 -35.28 5.08
CA LEU A 40 14.77 -36.41 5.44
C LEU A 40 14.14 -36.31 6.85
N THR A 41 13.69 -35.13 7.28
CA THR A 41 12.76 -35.02 8.41
C THR A 41 11.36 -34.73 7.87
N ARG A 42 10.38 -35.60 8.21
CA ARG A 42 8.95 -35.33 7.97
C ARG A 42 8.61 -33.91 8.45
N PRO A 43 7.76 -33.15 7.74
CA PRO A 43 7.40 -31.82 8.20
C PRO A 43 6.81 -31.91 9.62
N ARG A 44 7.24 -31.02 10.51
CA ARG A 44 6.76 -30.98 11.90
C ARG A 44 5.25 -30.80 11.96
N TRP A 45 4.62 -30.23 10.94
CA TRP A 45 3.22 -29.80 10.97
C TRP A 45 2.31 -30.61 10.05
N ILE A 46 2.83 -31.60 9.32
CA ILE A 46 2.08 -32.32 8.29
C ILE A 46 2.07 -33.83 8.57
N ARG A 47 0.89 -34.44 8.46
CA ARG A 47 0.68 -35.89 8.58
C ARG A 47 -0.10 -36.45 7.40
N ASP A 48 0.26 -37.68 7.10
CA ASP A 48 -0.40 -38.51 6.11
C ASP A 48 -1.53 -39.30 6.79
N GLU A 49 -2.79 -39.12 6.35
CA GLU A 49 -3.96 -39.82 6.87
C GLU A 49 -4.77 -40.46 5.73
N GLY A 50 -4.27 -41.56 5.16
CA GLY A 50 -4.97 -42.29 4.10
C GLY A 50 -5.10 -41.44 2.83
N ASP A 51 -6.31 -40.98 2.51
CA ASP A 51 -6.57 -40.12 1.35
C ASP A 51 -6.41 -38.61 1.66
N LEU A 52 -6.01 -38.25 2.89
CA LEU A 52 -5.91 -36.85 3.36
C LEU A 52 -4.48 -36.43 3.76
N CYS A 53 -4.02 -35.23 3.36
CA CYS A 53 -2.88 -34.50 3.97
C CYS A 53 -3.45 -33.69 5.14
N HIS A 54 -3.07 -34.03 6.38
CA HIS A 54 -3.48 -33.32 7.59
C HIS A 54 -2.39 -32.32 7.98
N LEU A 55 -2.69 -31.03 7.83
CA LEU A 55 -1.87 -29.92 8.30
C LEU A 55 -2.34 -29.47 9.68
N THR A 56 -1.43 -29.38 10.63
CA THR A 56 -1.68 -28.89 11.99
C THR A 56 -0.72 -27.74 12.32
N TRP A 57 -1.16 -26.68 12.98
CA TRP A 57 -0.26 -25.60 13.45
C TRP A 57 -0.71 -25.09 14.82
N ILE A 58 0.17 -24.37 15.52
CA ILE A 58 -0.19 -23.69 16.77
C ILE A 58 -1.00 -22.44 16.41
N SER A 59 -2.33 -22.48 16.58
CA SER A 59 -3.22 -21.38 16.22
C SER A 59 -3.44 -20.38 17.35
N GLY A 60 -3.13 -20.76 18.59
CA GLY A 60 -3.29 -19.92 19.77
C GLY A 60 -2.60 -20.52 21.00
N GLU A 61 -2.84 -19.92 22.17
CA GLU A 61 -2.33 -20.47 23.43
C GLU A 61 -3.00 -21.81 23.74
N LYS A 62 -2.21 -22.91 23.70
CA LYS A 62 -2.70 -24.28 23.91
C LYS A 62 -3.81 -24.70 22.93
N GLU A 63 -3.83 -24.09 21.75
CA GLU A 63 -4.77 -24.40 20.68
C GLU A 63 -4.00 -24.80 19.42
N PHE A 64 -4.46 -25.87 18.78
CA PHE A 64 -4.00 -26.31 17.48
C PHE A 64 -5.10 -26.10 16.44
N GLY A 65 -4.71 -25.49 15.32
CA GLY A 65 -5.52 -25.45 14.11
C GLY A 65 -5.25 -26.68 13.28
N HIS A 66 -6.30 -27.23 12.67
CA HIS A 66 -6.23 -28.39 11.80
C HIS A 66 -6.91 -28.07 10.47
N VAL A 67 -6.22 -28.34 9.36
CA VAL A 67 -6.84 -28.41 8.03
C VAL A 67 -6.50 -29.75 7.41
N LYS A 68 -7.53 -30.47 6.93
CA LYS A 68 -7.35 -31.67 6.13
C LYS A 68 -7.62 -31.36 4.66
N PHE A 69 -6.71 -31.79 3.80
CA PHE A 69 -6.79 -31.63 2.36
C PHE A 69 -6.82 -33.00 1.68
N ARG A 70 -7.54 -33.13 0.57
CA ARG A 70 -7.51 -34.37 -0.21
C ARG A 70 -6.19 -34.51 -0.96
N LYS A 71 -5.54 -35.67 -0.86
CA LYS A 71 -4.25 -35.94 -1.53
C LYS A 71 -4.36 -36.19 -3.03
N ASP A 72 -5.54 -36.62 -3.48
CA ASP A 72 -5.83 -36.72 -4.91
C ASP A 72 -5.94 -35.33 -5.57
N GLY A 73 -5.96 -34.25 -4.78
CA GLY A 73 -6.20 -32.90 -5.27
C GLY A 73 -7.62 -32.74 -5.82
N GLY A 74 -8.56 -33.63 -5.48
CA GLY A 74 -9.93 -33.59 -5.95
C GLY A 74 -10.73 -32.38 -5.44
N THR A 75 -11.98 -32.29 -5.90
CA THR A 75 -12.95 -31.28 -5.48
C THR A 75 -14.06 -31.95 -4.64
N PRO A 76 -14.34 -31.47 -3.41
CA PRO A 76 -13.74 -30.30 -2.75
C PRO A 76 -12.34 -30.56 -2.20
N PHE A 77 -11.42 -29.61 -2.35
CA PHE A 77 -10.03 -29.74 -1.92
C PHE A 77 -9.87 -29.81 -0.40
N ILE A 78 -10.55 -28.91 0.30
CA ILE A 78 -10.49 -28.81 1.76
C ILE A 78 -11.57 -29.75 2.31
N ASP A 79 -11.13 -30.83 2.94
CA ASP A 79 -12.02 -31.79 3.58
C ASP A 79 -12.63 -31.20 4.86
N SER A 80 -11.79 -30.63 5.72
CA SER A 80 -12.24 -30.08 7.00
C SER A 80 -11.29 -29.03 7.57
N ILE A 81 -11.88 -28.08 8.31
CA ILE A 81 -11.16 -27.12 9.16
C ILE A 81 -11.69 -27.29 10.59
N SER A 82 -10.79 -27.39 11.57
CA SER A 82 -11.16 -27.57 12.98
C SER A 82 -10.10 -27.01 13.93
N PHE A 83 -10.44 -26.97 15.22
CA PHE A 83 -9.52 -26.64 16.31
C PHE A 83 -9.64 -27.66 17.44
N SER A 84 -8.54 -27.85 18.16
CA SER A 84 -8.56 -28.59 19.41
C SER A 84 -7.42 -28.14 20.33
N SER A 85 -7.37 -28.73 21.54
CA SER A 85 -6.25 -28.56 22.47
C SER A 85 -5.12 -29.59 22.27
N SER A 86 -5.29 -30.51 21.32
CA SER A 86 -4.37 -31.60 21.02
C SER A 86 -3.85 -31.46 19.61
N ARG A 87 -2.57 -31.80 19.42
CA ARG A 87 -2.05 -31.90 18.07
C ARG A 87 -2.66 -33.09 17.35
N GLU A 88 -2.99 -34.17 18.06
CA GLU A 88 -3.39 -35.46 17.51
C GLU A 88 -4.89 -35.55 17.22
N ASP A 89 -5.72 -35.13 18.18
CA ASP A 89 -7.17 -35.09 18.03
C ASP A 89 -7.58 -33.81 17.30
N THR A 90 -8.26 -33.94 16.16
CA THR A 90 -8.69 -32.77 15.38
C THR A 90 -9.87 -32.03 15.98
N GLY A 91 -10.57 -32.62 16.95
CA GLY A 91 -11.86 -32.11 17.42
C GLY A 91 -12.93 -32.15 16.32
N THR A 92 -14.06 -31.51 16.59
CA THR A 92 -15.20 -31.44 15.65
C THR A 92 -14.97 -30.33 14.61
N PRO A 93 -15.06 -30.63 13.30
CA PRO A 93 -14.95 -29.62 12.25
C PRO A 93 -16.00 -28.53 12.31
N ILE A 94 -15.54 -27.29 12.15
CA ILE A 94 -16.38 -26.10 11.99
C ILE A 94 -16.81 -25.89 10.54
N ALA A 95 -16.05 -26.45 9.60
CA ALA A 95 -16.25 -26.35 8.16
C ALA A 95 -15.85 -27.67 7.52
N ARG A 96 -16.59 -28.07 6.48
CA ARG A 96 -16.37 -29.32 5.75
C ARG A 96 -16.55 -29.12 4.26
N GLU A 97 -15.85 -29.93 3.47
CA GLU A 97 -16.09 -30.09 2.04
C GLU A 97 -16.11 -28.77 1.25
N LEU A 98 -15.06 -27.96 1.44
CA LEU A 98 -14.92 -26.65 0.81
C LEU A 98 -13.99 -26.67 -0.39
N GLU A 99 -14.39 -26.03 -1.48
CA GLU A 99 -13.54 -25.76 -2.63
C GLU A 99 -13.22 -24.26 -2.70
N PRO A 100 -11.94 -23.86 -2.65
CA PRO A 100 -11.53 -22.51 -3.02
C PRO A 100 -11.82 -22.23 -4.49
N VAL A 101 -12.54 -21.14 -4.77
CA VAL A 101 -12.86 -20.70 -6.13
C VAL A 101 -12.34 -19.30 -6.37
N PHE A 102 -11.85 -19.05 -7.59
CA PHE A 102 -11.44 -17.73 -8.06
C PHE A 102 -12.15 -17.40 -9.37
N HIS A 103 -12.62 -16.17 -9.51
CA HIS A 103 -13.02 -15.60 -10.79
C HIS A 103 -12.01 -14.54 -11.17
N LEU A 104 -11.45 -14.61 -12.37
CA LEU A 104 -10.48 -13.67 -12.89
C LEU A 104 -11.06 -12.96 -14.11
N SER A 105 -11.37 -11.68 -13.98
CA SER A 105 -11.70 -10.86 -15.14
C SER A 105 -10.42 -10.35 -15.78
N VAL A 106 -10.24 -10.62 -17.08
CA VAL A 106 -9.05 -10.32 -17.85
C VAL A 106 -9.40 -9.32 -18.94
N GLY A 107 -8.94 -8.09 -18.76
CA GLY A 107 -9.05 -7.01 -19.72
C GLY A 107 -7.74 -6.77 -20.46
N THR A 108 -7.74 -5.72 -21.30
CA THR A 108 -6.55 -5.28 -22.03
C THR A 108 -6.09 -3.93 -21.52
N ARG A 109 -4.82 -3.80 -21.16
CA ARG A 109 -4.12 -2.58 -20.72
C ARG A 109 -3.77 -1.70 -21.92
N GLN A 110 -4.00 -0.40 -21.81
CA GLN A 110 -3.45 0.59 -22.74
C GLN A 110 -2.42 1.49 -22.06
N ALA A 111 -1.42 1.90 -22.84
CA ALA A 111 -0.40 2.84 -22.36
C ALA A 111 -1.01 4.26 -22.24
N PRO A 112 -0.57 5.07 -21.27
CA PRO A 112 -0.95 6.48 -21.21
C PRO A 112 -0.41 7.22 -22.43
N ILE A 113 -1.24 8.08 -23.01
CA ILE A 113 -0.84 8.99 -24.09
C ILE A 113 0.06 10.09 -23.51
N GLY A 114 1.11 10.51 -24.21
CA GLY A 114 1.98 11.62 -23.79
C GLY A 114 2.94 11.31 -22.62
N ARG A 115 3.15 10.03 -22.32
CA ARG A 115 4.11 9.59 -21.31
C ARG A 115 5.58 9.78 -21.77
N PRO A 116 6.54 9.91 -20.83
CA PRO A 116 7.96 9.81 -21.14
C PRO A 116 8.29 8.56 -21.97
N PRO A 117 9.20 8.65 -22.97
CA PRO A 117 9.58 7.50 -23.81
C PRO A 117 10.02 6.27 -23.00
N ASP A 118 10.80 6.49 -21.94
CA ASP A 118 11.37 5.43 -21.09
C ASP A 118 10.43 4.99 -19.95
N MET A 119 9.26 5.62 -19.82
CA MET A 119 8.28 5.23 -18.80
C MET A 119 7.80 3.81 -19.10
N SER A 120 7.61 2.99 -18.06
CA SER A 120 7.03 1.66 -18.24
C SER A 120 5.58 1.73 -18.72
N VAL A 121 5.16 0.81 -19.59
CA VAL A 121 3.74 0.65 -19.99
C VAL A 121 2.86 0.22 -18.83
N TRP A 122 3.46 -0.22 -17.73
CA TRP A 122 2.78 -0.64 -16.52
C TRP A 122 2.57 0.52 -15.53
N ASN A 123 3.19 1.68 -15.74
CA ASN A 123 2.93 2.87 -14.92
C ASN A 123 1.67 3.59 -15.41
N VAL A 124 0.49 3.03 -15.13
CA VAL A 124 -0.79 3.54 -15.67
C VAL A 124 -1.81 3.76 -14.58
N PHE A 125 -2.53 4.88 -14.67
CA PHE A 125 -3.70 5.17 -13.85
C PHE A 125 -4.92 5.57 -14.70
N PHE A 126 -4.75 6.52 -15.62
CA PHE A 126 -5.82 6.97 -16.52
C PHE A 126 -6.07 5.97 -17.65
N ASP A 127 -6.53 4.78 -17.27
CA ASP A 127 -7.01 3.74 -18.16
C ASP A 127 -8.47 3.39 -17.83
N LYS A 128 -9.20 2.98 -18.85
CA LYS A 128 -10.62 2.65 -18.81
C LYS A 128 -10.82 1.20 -19.23
N VAL A 129 -10.22 0.27 -18.49
CA VAL A 129 -10.25 -1.17 -18.85
C VAL A 129 -11.68 -1.67 -18.96
N HIS A 130 -12.53 -1.25 -18.03
CA HIS A 130 -13.96 -1.59 -17.96
C HIS A 130 -14.79 -1.20 -19.19
N THR A 131 -14.35 -0.26 -20.04
CA THR A 131 -15.11 0.14 -21.25
C THR A 131 -14.74 -0.68 -22.49
N ARG A 132 -13.81 -1.62 -22.36
CA ARG A 132 -13.34 -2.48 -23.44
C ARG A 132 -13.78 -3.93 -23.17
N PRO A 133 -13.84 -4.79 -24.19
CA PRO A 133 -14.12 -6.21 -23.98
C PRO A 133 -13.15 -6.82 -22.96
N PHE A 134 -13.69 -7.61 -22.05
CA PHE A 134 -12.97 -8.43 -21.09
C PHE A 134 -13.71 -9.75 -20.91
N GLU A 135 -12.99 -10.77 -20.45
CA GLU A 135 -13.55 -12.10 -20.19
C GLU A 135 -13.37 -12.44 -18.71
N THR A 136 -14.35 -13.12 -18.11
CA THR A 136 -14.24 -13.65 -16.75
C THR A 136 -14.03 -15.15 -16.80
N HIS A 137 -12.97 -15.63 -16.15
CA HIS A 137 -12.62 -17.05 -16.11
C HIS A 137 -12.74 -17.59 -14.68
N ILE A 138 -13.28 -18.79 -14.56
CA ILE A 138 -13.40 -19.50 -13.28
C ILE A 138 -12.20 -20.42 -13.12
N SER A 139 -11.68 -20.51 -11.90
CA SER A 139 -10.59 -21.41 -11.57
C SER A 139 -10.97 -22.85 -11.89
N ARG A 140 -10.14 -23.52 -12.67
CA ARG A 140 -10.17 -24.97 -12.85
C ARG A 140 -8.87 -25.54 -12.33
N ARG A 141 -8.96 -26.70 -11.69
CA ARG A 141 -7.80 -27.38 -11.12
C ARG A 141 -7.79 -28.80 -11.66
N ASP A 142 -6.76 -29.13 -12.42
CA ASP A 142 -6.49 -30.52 -12.77
C ASP A 142 -6.00 -31.22 -11.50
N PRO A 143 -6.69 -32.27 -11.01
CA PRO A 143 -6.30 -32.93 -9.77
C PRO A 143 -4.85 -33.38 -9.82
N ASN A 144 -4.06 -32.89 -8.88
CA ASN A 144 -2.65 -33.19 -8.75
C ASN A 144 -2.34 -33.38 -7.27
N GLN A 145 -1.31 -34.19 -7.02
CA GLN A 145 -0.86 -34.42 -5.66
C GLN A 145 -0.37 -33.09 -5.05
N PRO A 146 -0.96 -32.66 -3.92
CA PRO A 146 -0.51 -31.48 -3.20
C PRO A 146 0.89 -31.74 -2.63
N THR A 147 1.73 -30.72 -2.67
CA THR A 147 2.99 -30.68 -1.93
C THR A 147 2.75 -29.94 -0.63
N CYS A 148 3.18 -30.53 0.49
CA CYS A 148 3.02 -29.97 1.81
C CYS A 148 4.46 -29.60 2.30
N ASP A 149 4.76 -28.30 2.41
CA ASP A 149 6.07 -27.69 2.72
C ASP A 149 6.05 -26.87 4.03
N GLU A 150 7.22 -26.46 4.52
CA GLU A 150 7.37 -25.55 5.66
C GLU A 150 8.28 -24.36 5.30
N LEU A 151 7.77 -23.14 5.44
CA LEU A 151 8.55 -21.90 5.33
C LEU A 151 8.88 -21.39 6.74
N GLY A 152 10.01 -21.84 7.29
CA GLY A 152 10.27 -21.70 8.73
C GLY A 152 9.28 -22.55 9.52
N ASP A 153 8.48 -21.94 10.39
CA ASP A 153 7.41 -22.62 11.14
C ASP A 153 6.03 -22.55 10.43
N ILE A 154 5.94 -21.93 9.25
CA ILE A 154 4.67 -21.73 8.52
C ILE A 154 4.42 -22.95 7.64
N PRO A 155 3.38 -23.75 7.91
CA PRO A 155 3.01 -24.86 7.05
C PRO A 155 2.32 -24.32 5.78
N VAL A 156 2.75 -24.81 4.62
CA VAL A 156 2.26 -24.38 3.31
C VAL A 156 1.85 -25.60 2.51
N VAL A 157 0.68 -25.56 1.88
CA VAL A 157 0.25 -26.56 0.89
C VAL A 157 0.18 -25.91 -0.48
N ARG A 158 0.79 -26.55 -1.48
CA ARG A 158 0.75 -26.12 -2.88
C ARG A 158 0.11 -27.20 -3.73
N VAL A 159 -0.85 -26.79 -4.55
CA VAL A 159 -1.54 -27.67 -5.50
C VAL A 159 -1.31 -27.15 -6.91
N PRO A 160 -0.47 -27.81 -7.72
CA PRO A 160 -0.26 -27.41 -9.10
C PRO A 160 -1.48 -27.69 -9.97
N GLY A 161 -1.49 -27.15 -11.18
CA GLY A 161 -2.54 -27.41 -12.18
C GLY A 161 -3.74 -26.45 -12.08
N LEU A 162 -3.57 -25.29 -11.45
CA LEU A 162 -4.59 -24.24 -11.42
C LEU A 162 -4.57 -23.47 -12.75
N SER A 163 -5.74 -23.25 -13.34
CA SER A 163 -5.93 -22.45 -14.55
C SER A 163 -7.07 -21.45 -14.42
N LEU A 164 -6.88 -20.25 -14.97
CA LEU A 164 -7.80 -19.12 -14.99
C LEU A 164 -7.73 -18.45 -16.37
N GLY A 165 -8.36 -19.08 -17.37
CA GLY A 165 -8.24 -18.66 -18.77
C GLY A 165 -6.80 -18.75 -19.27
N PRO A 166 -6.16 -17.65 -19.73
CA PRO A 166 -4.77 -17.67 -20.19
C PRO A 166 -3.73 -17.73 -19.05
N PHE A 167 -4.17 -17.78 -17.80
CA PHE A 167 -3.31 -17.84 -16.63
C PHE A 167 -3.17 -19.28 -16.12
N GLN A 168 -1.95 -19.68 -15.75
CA GLN A 168 -1.64 -20.99 -15.20
C GLN A 168 -0.76 -20.86 -13.95
N GLY A 169 -0.89 -21.80 -13.02
CA GLY A 169 -0.06 -21.87 -11.83
C GLY A 169 -0.57 -22.86 -10.79
N GLU A 170 -0.65 -22.40 -9.55
CA GLU A 170 -0.94 -23.26 -8.40
C GLU A 170 -1.87 -22.56 -7.39
N LEU A 171 -2.62 -23.39 -6.65
CA LEU A 171 -3.30 -22.98 -5.43
C LEU A 171 -2.31 -23.10 -4.26
N VAL A 172 -2.18 -22.06 -3.44
CA VAL A 172 -1.31 -22.06 -2.26
C VAL A 172 -2.13 -21.76 -1.02
N VAL A 173 -1.99 -22.59 0.01
CA VAL A 173 -2.62 -22.41 1.33
C VAL A 173 -1.53 -22.28 2.38
N SER A 174 -1.51 -21.19 3.13
CA SER A 174 -0.53 -20.93 4.20
C SER A 174 -1.25 -20.75 5.52
N CYS A 175 -0.81 -21.43 6.59
CA CYS A 175 -1.38 -21.30 7.93
C CYS A 175 -0.36 -20.64 8.86
N TYR A 176 -0.72 -19.57 9.55
CA TYR A 176 0.26 -18.75 10.29
C TYR A 176 0.30 -19.10 11.79
N PRO A 177 1.43 -19.60 12.32
CA PRO A 177 1.58 -19.89 13.74
C PRO A 177 1.35 -18.67 14.64
N GLY A 178 0.69 -18.89 15.78
CA GLY A 178 0.32 -17.84 16.74
C GLY A 178 -1.00 -17.14 16.42
N SER A 179 -1.66 -17.49 15.31
CA SER A 179 -3.05 -17.11 15.08
C SER A 179 -3.82 -18.18 14.30
N ARG A 180 -5.13 -17.96 14.21
CA ARG A 180 -6.03 -18.77 13.40
C ARG A 180 -5.97 -18.42 11.90
N LEU A 181 -5.14 -17.46 11.49
CA LEU A 181 -5.14 -16.93 10.13
C LEU A 181 -4.67 -17.99 9.11
N ILE A 182 -5.48 -18.17 8.08
CA ILE A 182 -5.16 -18.98 6.89
C ILE A 182 -5.20 -18.06 5.69
N ARG A 183 -4.19 -18.09 4.83
CA ARG A 183 -4.18 -17.40 3.54
C ARG A 183 -4.35 -18.40 2.42
N ILE A 184 -5.26 -18.11 1.49
CA ILE A 184 -5.45 -18.87 0.27
C ILE A 184 -5.10 -17.96 -0.91
N GLU A 185 -4.25 -18.45 -1.80
CA GLU A 185 -3.78 -17.73 -2.98
C GLU A 185 -3.96 -18.58 -4.24
N ALA A 186 -4.48 -17.97 -5.30
CA ALA A 186 -4.18 -18.40 -6.66
C ALA A 186 -2.89 -17.68 -7.09
N VAL A 187 -1.80 -18.44 -7.25
CA VAL A 187 -0.52 -17.92 -7.73
C VAL A 187 -0.39 -18.29 -9.20
N VAL A 188 -0.71 -17.35 -10.08
CA VAL A 188 -0.85 -17.62 -11.51
C VAL A 188 -0.07 -16.63 -12.37
N SER A 189 0.34 -17.05 -13.56
CA SER A 189 1.09 -16.24 -14.51
C SER A 189 0.58 -16.45 -15.94
N THR A 190 0.87 -15.51 -16.81
CA THR A 190 0.58 -15.61 -18.24
C THR A 190 1.72 -14.98 -19.03
N GLU A 191 1.96 -15.48 -20.25
CA GLU A 191 2.89 -14.86 -21.21
C GLU A 191 2.21 -13.80 -22.09
N VAL A 192 0.88 -13.68 -21.99
CA VAL A 192 0.12 -12.77 -22.82
C VAL A 192 0.34 -11.34 -22.34
N ASP A 193 0.85 -10.49 -23.22
CA ASP A 193 1.15 -9.09 -22.91
C ASP A 193 -0.10 -8.22 -22.70
N ARG A 194 0.10 -7.08 -22.05
CA ARG A 194 -0.90 -6.02 -21.82
C ARG A 194 -2.18 -6.51 -21.15
N ARG A 195 -2.05 -7.34 -20.12
CA ARG A 195 -3.19 -7.77 -19.30
C ARG A 195 -3.41 -6.86 -18.11
N ALA A 196 -4.68 -6.56 -17.88
CA ALA A 196 -5.16 -5.91 -16.69
C ALA A 196 -6.21 -6.83 -16.06
N ILE A 197 -6.14 -7.02 -14.75
CA ILE A 197 -6.94 -8.04 -14.06
C ILE A 197 -7.64 -7.48 -12.82
N ILE A 198 -8.78 -8.07 -12.49
CA ILE A 198 -9.42 -8.02 -11.17
C ILE A 198 -9.90 -9.43 -10.82
N TYR A 199 -10.12 -9.69 -9.54
CA TYR A 199 -10.53 -11.02 -9.11
C TYR A 199 -11.58 -11.01 -8.02
N ASP A 200 -12.42 -12.03 -8.07
CA ASP A 200 -13.28 -12.46 -6.98
C ASP A 200 -12.72 -13.78 -6.45
N ALA A 201 -12.90 -14.04 -5.15
CA ALA A 201 -12.42 -15.26 -4.53
C ALA A 201 -13.29 -15.66 -3.35
N GLY A 202 -13.37 -16.96 -3.07
CA GLY A 202 -14.17 -17.44 -1.95
C GLY A 202 -14.15 -18.95 -1.80
N LEU A 203 -15.12 -19.44 -1.05
CA LEU A 203 -15.34 -20.86 -0.79
C LEU A 203 -16.71 -21.26 -1.31
N VAL A 204 -16.79 -22.40 -1.99
CA VAL A 204 -18.06 -23.03 -2.41
C VAL A 204 -18.18 -24.43 -1.83
N SER A 205 -19.42 -24.88 -1.63
CA SER A 205 -19.75 -26.25 -1.24
C SER A 205 -21.00 -26.74 -1.97
N LYS A 206 -21.05 -28.05 -2.26
CA LYS A 206 -22.22 -28.68 -2.89
C LYS A 206 -23.41 -28.84 -1.92
N ALA A 207 -23.13 -28.91 -0.62
CA ALA A 207 -24.12 -28.99 0.43
C ALA A 207 -23.60 -28.17 1.61
N SER A 208 -24.16 -26.98 1.81
CA SER A 208 -23.67 -26.10 2.85
C SER A 208 -24.21 -26.53 4.22
N SER A 209 -23.34 -26.68 5.20
CA SER A 209 -23.73 -26.91 6.61
C SER A 209 -23.84 -25.58 7.38
N TRP A 210 -24.01 -24.47 6.65
CA TRP A 210 -24.03 -23.13 7.24
C TRP A 210 -25.43 -22.78 7.71
N GLU A 211 -25.58 -22.49 8.99
CA GLU A 211 -26.87 -22.09 9.60
C GLU A 211 -27.14 -20.59 9.42
N ARG A 212 -26.06 -19.80 9.34
CA ARG A 212 -26.11 -18.34 9.28
C ARG A 212 -24.93 -17.80 8.48
N LEU A 213 -25.18 -16.85 7.60
CA LEU A 213 -24.18 -15.93 7.06
C LEU A 213 -24.34 -14.57 7.74
N ALA A 214 -23.25 -13.90 8.06
CA ALA A 214 -23.25 -12.60 8.73
C ALA A 214 -22.19 -11.65 8.18
N TRP A 215 -22.46 -10.35 8.27
CA TRP A 215 -21.57 -9.27 7.84
C TRP A 215 -21.92 -7.97 8.58
N ALA A 216 -20.98 -7.02 8.63
CA ALA A 216 -21.30 -5.66 9.08
C ALA A 216 -21.83 -4.84 7.90
N ASP A 217 -23.03 -4.26 8.01
CA ASP A 217 -23.50 -3.30 7.01
C ASP A 217 -22.63 -2.02 7.00
N THR A 218 -22.91 -1.10 6.09
CA THR A 218 -22.15 0.16 5.97
C THR A 218 -22.26 1.06 7.21
N GLU A 219 -23.27 0.84 8.05
CA GLU A 219 -23.44 1.52 9.35
C GLU A 219 -22.67 0.83 10.49
N GLY A 220 -21.98 -0.28 10.19
CA GLY A 220 -21.25 -1.08 11.18
C GLY A 220 -22.15 -1.98 12.03
N LYS A 221 -23.43 -2.16 11.68
CA LYS A 221 -24.33 -3.08 12.38
C LYS A 221 -24.19 -4.48 11.79
N LEU A 222 -24.12 -5.48 12.67
CA LEU A 222 -24.08 -6.87 12.22
C LEU A 222 -25.44 -7.28 11.67
N GLN A 223 -25.45 -7.68 10.41
CA GLN A 223 -26.57 -8.27 9.69
C GLN A 223 -26.34 -9.76 9.53
N SER A 224 -27.41 -10.52 9.34
CA SER A 224 -27.32 -11.95 9.07
C SER A 224 -28.50 -12.50 8.28
N VAL A 225 -28.28 -13.61 7.60
CA VAL A 225 -29.31 -14.39 6.90
C VAL A 225 -29.05 -15.88 7.11
N SER A 226 -30.11 -16.69 7.14
CA SER A 226 -29.98 -18.14 7.03
C SER A 226 -29.91 -18.51 5.55
N PRO A 227 -28.76 -19.01 5.05
CA PRO A 227 -28.61 -19.33 3.64
C PRO A 227 -29.43 -20.58 3.26
N HIS A 228 -29.87 -20.63 2.01
CA HIS A 228 -30.35 -21.85 1.37
C HIS A 228 -29.44 -22.15 0.18
N ASP A 229 -29.23 -23.42 -0.18
CA ASP A 229 -28.31 -23.78 -1.27
C ASP A 229 -28.74 -23.20 -2.64
N ASP A 230 -30.00 -22.81 -2.79
CA ASP A 230 -30.55 -22.14 -3.99
C ASP A 230 -30.66 -20.62 -3.86
N THR A 231 -30.13 -20.01 -2.79
CA THR A 231 -30.08 -18.55 -2.67
C THR A 231 -29.26 -17.97 -3.83
N PRO A 232 -29.82 -17.00 -4.60
CA PRO A 232 -29.12 -16.42 -5.75
C PRO A 232 -27.90 -15.58 -5.32
N ASP A 233 -26.94 -15.43 -6.23
CA ASP A 233 -25.76 -14.57 -6.03
C ASP A 233 -26.17 -13.16 -5.60
N THR A 234 -25.61 -12.72 -4.48
CA THR A 234 -25.94 -11.46 -3.82
C THR A 234 -24.65 -10.72 -3.45
N PRO A 235 -24.25 -9.71 -4.24
CA PRO A 235 -23.22 -8.74 -3.84
C PRO A 235 -23.73 -7.83 -2.71
N LEU A 236 -22.93 -7.63 -1.65
CA LEU A 236 -23.30 -6.79 -0.50
C LEU A 236 -22.32 -5.65 -0.26
N ALA A 237 -22.86 -4.45 -0.01
CA ALA A 237 -22.11 -3.32 0.53
C ALA A 237 -21.94 -3.52 2.04
N VAL A 238 -20.69 -3.60 2.49
CA VAL A 238 -20.35 -3.96 3.86
C VAL A 238 -19.22 -3.10 4.40
N ARG A 239 -19.20 -2.90 5.71
CA ARG A 239 -18.02 -2.40 6.41
C ARG A 239 -17.07 -3.57 6.70
N HIS A 240 -15.77 -3.28 6.81
CA HIS A 240 -14.73 -4.24 7.17
C HIS A 240 -14.47 -5.38 6.17
N ARG A 241 -15.10 -5.34 4.99
CA ARG A 241 -14.85 -6.24 3.84
C ARG A 241 -14.93 -7.73 4.21
N THR A 242 -15.82 -8.08 5.14
CA THR A 242 -15.86 -9.41 5.75
C THR A 242 -17.23 -10.05 5.64
N VAL A 243 -17.26 -11.31 5.22
CA VAL A 243 -18.42 -12.20 5.31
C VAL A 243 -18.07 -13.39 6.20
N ILE A 244 -19.01 -13.83 7.02
CA ILE A 244 -18.79 -14.87 8.01
C ILE A 244 -19.84 -15.95 7.83
N ALA A 245 -19.42 -17.19 7.66
CA ALA A 245 -20.30 -18.34 7.65
C ALA A 245 -20.25 -19.05 9.00
N GLU A 246 -21.40 -19.39 9.55
CA GLU A 246 -21.54 -19.99 10.87
C GLU A 246 -22.15 -21.38 10.77
N SER A 247 -21.59 -22.31 11.55
CA SER A 247 -22.06 -23.68 11.75
C SER A 247 -22.43 -23.89 13.23
N PRO A 248 -22.99 -25.06 13.59
CA PRO A 248 -23.25 -25.36 15.00
C PRO A 248 -21.96 -25.41 15.84
N GLN A 249 -20.81 -25.68 15.20
CA GLN A 249 -19.52 -25.86 15.86
C GLN A 249 -18.66 -24.59 15.94
N GLY A 250 -18.99 -23.54 15.18
CA GLY A 250 -18.21 -22.31 15.15
C GLY A 250 -18.51 -21.45 13.93
N SER A 251 -17.55 -20.64 13.52
CA SER A 251 -17.69 -19.74 12.37
C SER A 251 -16.40 -19.59 11.58
N LEU A 252 -16.53 -19.18 10.32
CA LEU A 252 -15.45 -19.01 9.36
C LEU A 252 -15.61 -17.66 8.66
N ALA A 253 -14.74 -16.71 9.02
CA ALA A 253 -14.69 -15.42 8.34
C ALA A 253 -13.86 -15.51 7.05
N CYS A 254 -14.29 -14.79 6.01
CA CYS A 254 -13.59 -14.60 4.75
C CYS A 254 -13.46 -13.10 4.45
N PHE A 255 -12.23 -12.65 4.20
CA PHE A 255 -11.91 -11.23 3.97
C PHE A 255 -10.63 -11.08 3.13
N PRO A 256 -10.44 -9.95 2.43
CA PRO A 256 -9.28 -9.75 1.57
C PRO A 256 -8.11 -9.08 2.32
N PRO A 257 -6.90 -9.03 1.73
CA PRO A 257 -5.87 -8.08 2.16
C PRO A 257 -6.44 -6.64 2.19
N PRO A 258 -6.28 -5.87 3.28
CA PRO A 258 -7.03 -4.64 3.48
C PRO A 258 -6.68 -3.52 2.49
N HIS A 259 -5.44 -3.47 2.00
CA HIS A 259 -4.99 -2.44 1.05
C HIS A 259 -4.68 -3.01 -0.34
N GLN A 260 -3.95 -4.12 -0.42
CA GLN A 260 -3.53 -4.72 -1.70
C GLN A 260 -4.71 -5.18 -2.57
N PHE A 261 -5.87 -5.49 -1.98
CA PHE A 261 -7.09 -5.86 -2.70
C PHE A 261 -7.72 -4.70 -3.48
N PHE A 262 -7.28 -3.45 -3.26
CA PHE A 262 -7.82 -2.29 -3.95
C PHE A 262 -6.82 -1.78 -4.98
N PHE A 263 -7.26 -1.67 -6.24
CA PHE A 263 -6.56 -0.86 -7.22
C PHE A 263 -6.83 0.63 -6.94
N PRO A 264 -5.93 1.56 -7.32
CA PRO A 264 -6.10 2.97 -7.03
C PRO A 264 -7.32 3.55 -7.76
N ARG A 265 -8.08 4.37 -7.05
CA ARG A 265 -9.28 5.06 -7.54
C ARG A 265 -9.30 6.51 -7.06
N ASP A 266 -10.14 7.32 -7.70
CA ASP A 266 -10.44 8.70 -7.28
C ASP A 266 -11.67 8.77 -6.33
N SER A 267 -12.42 7.67 -6.21
CA SER A 267 -13.59 7.50 -5.34
C SER A 267 -13.41 6.30 -4.41
N THR A 268 -13.98 6.39 -3.21
CA THR A 268 -13.92 5.35 -2.16
C THR A 268 -15.30 4.73 -1.90
N ASP A 269 -16.23 4.90 -2.82
CA ASP A 269 -17.57 4.30 -2.77
C ASP A 269 -17.51 2.79 -2.55
N ASN A 270 -18.47 2.26 -1.79
CA ASN A 270 -18.56 0.85 -1.46
C ASN A 270 -19.14 0.06 -2.64
N LEU A 271 -18.27 -0.60 -3.41
CA LEU A 271 -18.66 -1.36 -4.59
C LEU A 271 -19.10 -2.80 -4.31
N LYS A 272 -19.63 -3.03 -3.12
CA LYS A 272 -20.15 -4.32 -2.67
C LYS A 272 -19.10 -5.42 -2.63
N TYR A 273 -18.07 -5.25 -1.80
CA TYR A 273 -16.83 -6.04 -1.84
C TYR A 273 -16.93 -7.49 -1.35
N ILE A 274 -18.11 -7.95 -0.95
CA ILE A 274 -18.36 -9.36 -0.64
C ILE A 274 -19.53 -9.90 -1.46
N TRP A 275 -19.61 -11.22 -1.54
CA TRP A 275 -20.73 -11.94 -2.15
C TRP A 275 -21.08 -13.19 -1.36
N TYR A 276 -22.32 -13.65 -1.55
CA TYR A 276 -22.75 -14.99 -1.19
C TYR A 276 -23.86 -15.46 -2.12
N GLY A 277 -24.07 -16.77 -2.20
CA GLY A 277 -25.11 -17.36 -3.03
C GLY A 277 -24.57 -18.35 -4.05
N LYS A 278 -25.48 -18.90 -4.85
CA LYS A 278 -25.21 -19.87 -5.91
C LYS A 278 -25.01 -19.15 -7.24
N GLY A 279 -24.13 -19.71 -8.07
CA GLY A 279 -23.87 -19.23 -9.43
C GLY A 279 -23.21 -17.86 -9.49
N HIS A 280 -22.31 -17.57 -8.53
CA HIS A 280 -21.64 -16.28 -8.43
C HIS A 280 -21.00 -15.84 -9.75
N GLY A 281 -21.31 -14.62 -10.20
CA GLY A 281 -20.81 -14.09 -11.48
C GLY A 281 -21.41 -14.78 -12.72
N ASP A 282 -22.68 -15.22 -12.65
CA ASP A 282 -23.40 -15.95 -13.70
C ASP A 282 -22.72 -17.27 -14.10
N THR A 283 -22.15 -17.96 -13.12
CA THR A 283 -21.41 -19.20 -13.31
C THR A 283 -22.20 -20.42 -12.84
N ALA A 284 -21.69 -21.63 -13.14
CA ALA A 284 -22.27 -22.88 -12.65
C ALA A 284 -21.71 -23.31 -11.27
N VAL A 285 -21.09 -22.40 -10.52
CA VAL A 285 -20.51 -22.74 -9.21
C VAL A 285 -21.63 -22.99 -8.18
N PRO A 286 -21.42 -23.95 -7.25
CA PRO A 286 -22.34 -24.17 -6.14
C PRO A 286 -22.52 -22.95 -5.24
N PHE A 287 -23.37 -23.08 -4.22
CA PHE A 287 -23.49 -22.07 -3.18
C PHE A 287 -22.13 -21.80 -2.53
N GLY A 288 -21.83 -20.52 -2.31
CA GLY A 288 -20.61 -20.08 -1.65
C GLY A 288 -20.69 -18.68 -1.08
N PHE A 289 -19.54 -18.21 -0.61
CA PHE A 289 -19.35 -16.85 -0.11
C PHE A 289 -17.89 -16.43 -0.27
N GLY A 290 -17.66 -15.12 -0.36
CA GLY A 290 -16.31 -14.61 -0.51
C GLY A 290 -16.22 -13.11 -0.73
N VAL A 291 -15.08 -12.71 -1.28
CA VAL A 291 -14.72 -11.34 -1.64
C VAL A 291 -14.87 -11.13 -3.15
N ARG A 292 -15.20 -9.92 -3.55
CA ARG A 292 -15.34 -9.56 -4.96
C ARG A 292 -14.90 -8.15 -5.28
N GLN A 293 -14.60 -7.92 -6.55
CA GLN A 293 -14.35 -6.62 -7.12
C GLN A 293 -15.41 -6.30 -8.19
N SER A 294 -15.76 -5.03 -8.32
CA SER A 294 -16.65 -4.60 -9.41
C SER A 294 -15.85 -4.28 -10.66
N PRO A 295 -16.13 -4.92 -11.81
CA PRO A 295 -15.53 -4.55 -13.10
C PRO A 295 -15.66 -3.07 -13.43
N SER A 296 -16.79 -2.45 -13.08
CA SER A 296 -17.07 -1.04 -13.36
C SER A 296 -16.25 -0.06 -12.52
N GLY A 297 -15.66 -0.48 -11.39
CA GLY A 297 -14.82 0.36 -10.53
C GLY A 297 -15.42 1.65 -9.96
N GLY A 298 -16.68 1.98 -10.26
CA GLY A 298 -17.42 3.12 -9.70
C GLY A 298 -17.00 4.49 -10.23
N GLY A 299 -16.13 4.59 -11.24
CA GLY A 299 -15.53 5.86 -11.64
C GLY A 299 -15.15 5.97 -13.12
N ALA A 300 -14.70 7.16 -13.51
CA ALA A 300 -14.32 7.45 -14.90
C ALA A 300 -13.02 6.76 -15.33
N PHE A 301 -12.10 6.51 -14.38
CA PHE A 301 -10.84 5.82 -14.58
C PHE A 301 -10.78 4.60 -13.68
N VAL A 302 -10.63 3.43 -14.31
CA VAL A 302 -10.72 2.12 -13.66
C VAL A 302 -9.58 1.29 -14.24
N PRO A 303 -8.37 1.44 -13.67
CA PRO A 303 -7.19 0.86 -14.28
C PRO A 303 -7.13 -0.66 -14.10
N TRP A 304 -7.76 -1.26 -13.09
CA TRP A 304 -7.50 -2.66 -12.71
C TRP A 304 -6.01 -2.93 -12.39
N PHE A 305 -5.68 -4.10 -11.85
CA PHE A 305 -4.30 -4.46 -11.57
C PHE A 305 -3.52 -4.72 -12.85
N ASN A 306 -2.23 -4.40 -12.85
CA ASN A 306 -1.33 -4.85 -13.90
C ASN A 306 -1.07 -6.36 -13.79
N ALA A 307 -0.95 -7.02 -14.94
CA ALA A 307 -0.44 -8.39 -15.03
C ALA A 307 0.64 -8.48 -16.12
N PRO A 308 1.89 -8.06 -15.83
CA PRO A 308 2.99 -8.17 -16.79
C PRO A 308 3.32 -9.62 -17.17
N PRO A 309 3.73 -9.91 -18.42
CA PRO A 309 4.13 -11.26 -18.84
C PRO A 309 5.16 -11.92 -17.93
N GLY A 310 4.98 -13.21 -17.68
CA GLY A 310 5.90 -14.04 -16.88
C GLY A 310 5.93 -13.71 -15.38
N THR A 311 5.14 -12.74 -14.92
CA THR A 311 5.06 -12.38 -13.49
C THR A 311 4.01 -13.23 -12.76
N LYS A 312 4.28 -13.57 -11.50
CA LYS A 312 3.36 -14.35 -10.66
C LYS A 312 2.37 -13.43 -9.97
N GLN A 313 1.14 -13.38 -10.47
CA GLN A 313 0.02 -12.67 -9.86
C GLN A 313 -0.49 -13.48 -8.66
N ARG A 314 -0.57 -12.84 -7.49
CA ARG A 314 -1.01 -13.48 -6.24
C ARG A 314 -2.41 -12.99 -5.87
N LEU A 315 -3.42 -13.73 -6.28
CA LEU A 315 -4.82 -13.42 -5.97
C LEU A 315 -5.14 -14.01 -4.60
N ALA A 316 -5.23 -13.17 -3.57
CA ALA A 316 -5.28 -13.63 -2.18
C ALA A 316 -6.61 -13.31 -1.49
N PHE A 317 -7.04 -14.20 -0.60
CA PHE A 317 -8.00 -13.90 0.45
C PHE A 317 -7.59 -14.66 1.73
N PHE A 318 -8.14 -14.22 2.86
CA PHE A 318 -7.88 -14.80 4.16
C PHE A 318 -9.13 -15.50 4.69
N LEU A 319 -8.89 -16.59 5.41
CA LEU A 319 -9.85 -17.22 6.27
C LEU A 319 -9.43 -17.04 7.73
N LEU A 320 -10.40 -16.74 8.58
CA LEU A 320 -10.21 -16.74 10.03
C LEU A 320 -11.30 -17.61 10.68
N PRO A 321 -10.99 -18.90 10.87
CA PRO A 321 -11.85 -19.80 11.61
C PRO A 321 -11.93 -19.41 13.09
N SER A 322 -13.08 -19.64 13.72
CA SER A 322 -13.36 -19.36 15.14
C SER A 322 -14.20 -20.48 15.74
N SER A 323 -13.90 -20.87 16.98
CA SER A 323 -14.76 -21.75 17.78
C SER A 323 -16.04 -21.06 18.27
N GLY A 324 -16.12 -19.73 18.13
CA GLY A 324 -17.26 -18.92 18.52
C GLY A 324 -18.21 -18.63 17.36
N LYS A 325 -19.20 -17.77 17.64
CA LYS A 325 -20.22 -17.35 16.69
C LYS A 325 -19.74 -16.19 15.82
N ALA A 326 -20.55 -15.73 14.87
CA ALA A 326 -20.12 -14.72 13.91
C ALA A 326 -19.61 -13.40 14.56
N GLU A 327 -20.17 -13.02 15.69
CA GLU A 327 -19.75 -11.87 16.48
C GLU A 327 -18.29 -12.01 16.98
N ASP A 328 -17.91 -13.22 17.43
CA ASP A 328 -16.55 -13.53 17.88
C ASP A 328 -15.58 -13.50 16.70
N ALA A 329 -15.95 -14.11 15.57
CA ALA A 329 -15.12 -14.10 14.36
C ALA A 329 -14.92 -12.67 13.83
N MET A 330 -15.98 -11.84 13.79
CA MET A 330 -15.88 -10.44 13.39
C MET A 330 -14.90 -9.70 14.31
N LYS A 331 -15.03 -9.84 15.64
CA LYS A 331 -14.12 -9.21 16.59
C LYS A 331 -12.65 -9.58 16.33
N GLU A 332 -12.38 -10.86 16.02
CA GLU A 332 -11.01 -11.31 15.73
C GLU A 332 -10.49 -10.79 14.37
N VAL A 333 -11.33 -10.71 13.34
CA VAL A 333 -10.95 -10.08 12.05
C VAL A 333 -10.58 -8.62 12.25
N LEU A 334 -11.38 -7.87 13.02
CA LEU A 334 -11.14 -6.45 13.26
C LEU A 334 -9.82 -6.16 13.97
N ARG A 335 -9.23 -7.13 14.70
CA ARG A 335 -7.90 -6.95 15.29
C ARG A 335 -6.83 -6.72 14.21
N TYR A 336 -6.97 -7.34 13.04
CA TYR A 336 -5.97 -7.26 11.97
C TYR A 336 -5.87 -5.88 11.32
N THR A 337 -6.96 -5.10 11.30
CA THR A 337 -6.98 -3.71 10.79
C THR A 337 -7.12 -2.68 11.91
N ARG A 338 -7.03 -3.12 13.18
CA ARG A 338 -7.32 -2.29 14.37
C ARG A 338 -8.69 -1.59 14.28
N ASN A 339 -9.69 -2.32 13.81
CA ASN A 339 -11.05 -1.85 13.55
C ASN A 339 -11.09 -0.74 12.48
N ASP A 340 -10.22 -0.83 11.48
CA ASP A 340 -10.01 0.18 10.44
C ASP A 340 -9.61 1.55 11.03
N ARG A 341 -8.69 1.52 12.01
CA ARG A 341 -8.22 2.72 12.72
C ARG A 341 -6.69 2.78 12.77
N PHE A 342 -6.19 4.00 12.63
CA PHE A 342 -4.82 4.36 12.96
C PHE A 342 -4.69 4.50 14.48
N THR A 343 -3.98 3.56 15.10
CA THR A 343 -3.80 3.61 16.55
C THR A 343 -2.85 4.76 16.94
N PRO A 344 -3.10 5.44 18.07
CA PRO A 344 -2.17 6.43 18.59
C PRO A 344 -0.79 5.84 18.86
N LEU A 345 0.26 6.59 18.51
CA LEU A 345 1.64 6.29 18.86
C LEU A 345 2.17 7.42 19.75
N PRO A 346 2.65 7.14 20.97
CA PRO A 346 3.16 8.19 21.87
C PRO A 346 4.19 9.09 21.19
N GLY A 347 4.07 10.40 21.42
CA GLY A 347 4.95 11.40 20.81
C GLY A 347 4.68 11.68 19.32
N HIS A 348 3.63 11.10 18.73
CA HIS A 348 3.29 11.28 17.32
C HIS A 348 1.88 11.82 17.10
N THR A 349 1.70 12.50 15.97
CA THR A 349 0.42 12.97 15.43
C THR A 349 0.17 12.30 14.08
N THR A 350 -1.01 11.73 13.86
CA THR A 350 -1.39 11.14 12.57
C THR A 350 -1.80 12.22 11.57
N TYR A 351 -1.19 12.20 10.39
CA TYR A 351 -1.34 13.20 9.33
C TYR A 351 -1.58 12.54 7.96
N THR A 352 -2.57 13.03 7.23
CA THR A 352 -2.85 12.63 5.85
C THR A 352 -3.09 13.86 4.97
N SER A 353 -2.94 13.69 3.66
CA SER A 353 -3.03 14.77 2.67
C SER A 353 -3.69 14.32 1.38
N HIS A 354 -4.08 15.31 0.58
CA HIS A 354 -4.57 15.22 -0.79
C HIS A 354 -6.03 14.75 -0.87
N TYR A 355 -6.94 15.66 -0.51
CA TYR A 355 -8.38 15.42 -0.51
C TYR A 355 -9.13 16.52 -1.29
N HIS A 356 -9.80 16.11 -2.37
CA HIS A 356 -10.56 16.96 -3.29
C HIS A 356 -12.05 16.99 -2.91
N LEU A 357 -12.35 17.41 -1.67
CA LEU A 357 -13.70 17.25 -1.08
C LEU A 357 -14.74 18.19 -1.71
N ALA A 358 -14.31 19.29 -2.32
CA ALA A 358 -15.15 20.39 -2.80
C ALA A 358 -16.09 20.93 -1.70
N HIS A 359 -15.70 20.77 -0.43
CA HIS A 359 -16.53 21.12 0.72
C HIS A 359 -16.73 22.62 0.82
N THR A 360 -15.74 23.41 0.40
CA THR A 360 -15.82 24.87 0.45
C THR A 360 -16.97 25.39 -0.42
N VAL A 361 -17.11 24.84 -1.62
CA VAL A 361 -18.18 25.23 -2.56
C VAL A 361 -19.55 24.83 -2.02
N ASP A 362 -19.68 23.62 -1.45
CA ASP A 362 -20.91 23.17 -0.79
C ASP A 362 -21.29 24.09 0.40
N ALA A 363 -20.31 24.45 1.24
CA ALA A 363 -20.53 25.33 2.37
C ALA A 363 -20.94 26.76 1.96
N MET A 364 -20.36 27.30 0.88
CA MET A 364 -20.78 28.60 0.33
C MET A 364 -22.23 28.55 -0.17
N LYS A 365 -22.59 27.49 -0.91
CA LYS A 365 -23.96 27.27 -1.38
C LYS A 365 -24.96 27.18 -0.22
N TRP A 366 -24.64 26.43 0.84
CA TRP A 366 -25.50 26.35 2.02
C TRP A 366 -25.71 27.71 2.72
N LYS A 367 -24.68 28.57 2.74
CA LYS A 367 -24.81 29.94 3.26
C LYS A 367 -25.75 30.78 2.40
N GLU A 368 -25.65 30.69 1.07
CA GLU A 368 -26.58 31.37 0.15
C GLU A 368 -28.03 30.89 0.33
N GLU A 369 -28.21 29.59 0.55
CA GLU A 369 -29.49 28.95 0.87
C GLU A 369 -29.97 29.22 2.31
N LYS A 370 -29.22 30.00 3.10
CA LYS A 370 -29.51 30.37 4.49
C LYS A 370 -29.65 29.17 5.45
N VAL A 371 -28.92 28.08 5.18
CA VAL A 371 -28.83 26.91 6.07
C VAL A 371 -28.12 27.32 7.37
N ASN A 372 -28.79 27.13 8.50
CA ASN A 372 -28.24 27.44 9.83
C ASN A 372 -28.82 26.48 10.90
N PRO A 373 -27.97 25.76 11.68
CA PRO A 373 -26.51 25.73 11.59
C PRO A 373 -26.03 25.07 10.28
N LEU A 374 -24.82 25.43 9.84
CA LEU A 374 -24.17 24.72 8.74
C LEU A 374 -23.91 23.27 9.17
N PRO A 375 -24.23 22.28 8.31
CA PRO A 375 -24.02 20.88 8.65
C PRO A 375 -22.52 20.57 8.84
N VAL A 376 -22.25 19.56 9.66
CA VAL A 376 -20.92 18.93 9.73
C VAL A 376 -20.87 17.87 8.65
N PRO A 377 -19.94 17.95 7.69
CA PRO A 377 -19.84 16.96 6.62
C PRO A 377 -19.32 15.62 7.17
N ASP A 378 -19.81 14.51 6.60
CA ASP A 378 -19.52 13.14 7.06
C ASP A 378 -18.02 12.85 7.21
N PHE A 379 -17.19 13.38 6.32
CA PHE A 379 -15.75 13.12 6.32
C PHE A 379 -15.07 13.50 7.63
N VAL A 380 -15.60 14.50 8.35
CA VAL A 380 -15.06 14.94 9.66
C VAL A 380 -15.16 13.81 10.68
N ASN A 381 -16.33 13.18 10.77
CA ASN A 381 -16.55 12.07 11.70
C ASN A 381 -15.81 10.82 11.21
N VAL A 382 -15.79 10.55 9.90
CA VAL A 382 -15.02 9.44 9.33
C VAL A 382 -13.53 9.53 9.69
N PHE A 383 -12.89 10.71 9.57
CA PHE A 383 -11.49 10.87 9.96
C PHE A 383 -11.26 10.68 11.46
N LYS A 384 -12.13 11.25 12.32
CA LYS A 384 -12.05 11.07 13.78
C LYS A 384 -12.23 9.60 14.17
N ASP A 385 -13.15 8.90 13.53
CA ASP A 385 -13.41 7.48 13.74
C ASP A 385 -12.29 6.59 13.20
N MET A 386 -11.50 7.05 12.24
CA MET A 386 -10.29 6.36 11.79
C MET A 386 -9.05 6.70 12.63
N GLY A 387 -9.13 7.62 13.60
CA GLY A 387 -7.96 8.06 14.37
C GLY A 387 -7.00 8.97 13.60
N VAL A 388 -7.48 9.64 12.56
CA VAL A 388 -6.76 10.69 11.84
C VAL A 388 -6.87 12.00 12.62
N GLN A 389 -5.74 12.64 12.88
CA GLN A 389 -5.69 13.86 13.71
C GLN A 389 -5.45 15.14 12.89
N ALA A 390 -4.73 15.07 11.76
CA ALA A 390 -4.52 16.20 10.87
C ALA A 390 -4.78 15.80 9.40
N VAL A 391 -5.56 16.61 8.70
CA VAL A 391 -5.97 16.38 7.31
C VAL A 391 -5.65 17.61 6.48
N HIS A 392 -4.80 17.44 5.47
CA HIS A 392 -4.50 18.49 4.50
C HIS A 392 -5.36 18.35 3.24
N LEU A 393 -6.19 19.36 3.01
CA LEU A 393 -7.10 19.43 1.88
C LEU A 393 -6.37 19.81 0.58
N ALA A 394 -7.03 19.56 -0.55
CA ALA A 394 -6.59 19.89 -1.90
C ALA A 394 -7.73 20.56 -2.68
N GLU A 395 -8.44 21.51 -2.08
CA GLU A 395 -9.66 22.10 -2.67
C GLU A 395 -9.39 22.84 -4.00
N PHE A 396 -10.46 23.11 -4.75
CA PHE A 396 -10.44 23.87 -6.01
C PHE A 396 -9.74 23.15 -7.18
N HIS A 397 -9.92 21.82 -7.27
CA HIS A 397 -9.37 21.01 -8.35
C HIS A 397 -10.46 20.65 -9.38
N GLY A 398 -10.77 21.63 -10.24
CA GLY A 398 -11.87 21.57 -11.20
C GLY A 398 -13.15 22.26 -10.69
N ASP A 399 -13.21 22.58 -9.41
CA ASP A 399 -14.18 23.47 -8.77
C ASP A 399 -13.57 24.85 -8.42
N GLY A 400 -14.41 25.81 -8.02
CA GLY A 400 -14.01 27.17 -7.65
C GLY A 400 -13.45 28.03 -8.79
N HIS A 401 -12.80 29.14 -8.44
CA HIS A 401 -12.33 30.15 -9.40
C HIS A 401 -10.85 30.52 -9.21
N GLN A 402 -9.95 29.53 -9.28
CA GLN A 402 -8.49 29.75 -9.08
C GLN A 402 -7.88 30.88 -9.93
N GLN A 403 -8.41 31.10 -11.14
CA GLN A 403 -7.94 32.10 -12.11
C GLN A 403 -8.72 33.43 -12.05
N ASP A 404 -9.62 33.62 -11.08
CA ASP A 404 -10.29 34.90 -10.86
C ASP A 404 -9.37 35.88 -10.10
N PRO A 405 -9.27 37.16 -10.50
CA PRO A 405 -8.31 38.12 -9.92
C PRO A 405 -8.64 38.60 -8.50
N GLY A 406 -9.69 38.07 -7.86
CA GLY A 406 -10.06 38.38 -6.48
C GLY A 406 -11.56 38.36 -6.18
N PRO A 407 -12.46 38.96 -7.01
CA PRO A 407 -13.88 39.11 -6.68
C PRO A 407 -14.61 37.82 -6.31
N LEU A 408 -14.28 36.70 -6.95
CA LEU A 408 -14.79 35.38 -6.62
C LEU A 408 -13.79 34.60 -5.77
N ARG A 409 -12.50 34.72 -6.10
CA ARG A 409 -11.45 33.91 -5.50
C ARG A 409 -11.19 34.18 -4.02
N PHE A 410 -11.14 35.44 -3.60
CA PHE A 410 -10.85 35.78 -2.20
C PHE A 410 -11.97 35.35 -1.24
N PRO A 411 -13.27 35.52 -1.57
CA PRO A 411 -14.36 34.90 -0.82
C PRO A 411 -14.22 33.37 -0.67
N GLU A 412 -13.87 32.65 -1.74
CA GLU A 412 -13.69 31.19 -1.70
C GLU A 412 -12.58 30.78 -0.75
N MET A 413 -11.43 31.44 -0.82
CA MET A 413 -10.32 31.20 0.08
C MET A 413 -10.69 31.45 1.55
N GLN A 414 -11.36 32.58 1.81
CA GLN A 414 -11.85 32.90 3.14
C GLN A 414 -12.85 31.85 3.64
N ALA A 415 -13.75 31.36 2.76
CA ALA A 415 -14.71 30.31 3.10
C ALA A 415 -14.01 28.99 3.45
N MET A 416 -12.99 28.58 2.70
CA MET A 416 -12.18 27.39 3.02
C MET A 416 -11.54 27.53 4.41
N PHE A 417 -10.98 28.70 4.72
CA PHE A 417 -10.38 28.97 6.04
C PHE A 417 -11.41 28.99 7.17
N ASP A 418 -12.60 29.51 6.90
CA ASP A 418 -13.68 29.53 7.88
C ASP A 418 -14.17 28.12 8.19
N GLU A 419 -14.33 27.28 7.18
CA GLU A 419 -14.77 25.89 7.34
C GLU A 419 -13.69 25.03 7.99
N CYS A 420 -12.42 25.17 7.59
CA CYS A 420 -11.32 24.46 8.25
C CYS A 420 -11.25 24.82 9.74
N ARG A 421 -11.42 26.11 10.09
CA ARG A 421 -11.49 26.54 11.49
C ARG A 421 -12.68 25.92 12.22
N ARG A 422 -13.89 26.04 11.64
CA ARG A 422 -15.15 25.60 12.24
C ARG A 422 -15.18 24.10 12.52
N LEU A 423 -14.59 23.32 11.63
CA LEU A 423 -14.60 21.85 11.68
C LEU A 423 -13.40 21.26 12.44
N SER A 424 -12.39 22.09 12.78
CA SER A 424 -11.27 21.68 13.61
C SER A 424 -11.60 21.74 15.10
N ASP A 425 -11.05 20.80 15.87
CA ASP A 425 -11.15 20.74 17.33
C ASP A 425 -9.88 20.12 17.95
N ASP A 426 -9.96 19.67 19.20
CA ASP A 426 -8.84 19.06 19.92
C ASP A 426 -8.45 17.67 19.40
N LYS A 427 -9.27 17.07 18.53
CA LYS A 427 -9.07 15.73 17.96
C LYS A 427 -8.75 15.74 16.47
N LEU A 428 -9.21 16.76 15.74
CA LEU A 428 -9.02 16.89 14.31
C LEU A 428 -8.61 18.32 13.93
N LEU A 429 -7.56 18.45 13.14
CA LEU A 429 -7.17 19.69 12.47
C LEU A 429 -7.36 19.54 10.96
N LEU A 430 -8.23 20.37 10.38
CA LEU A 430 -8.30 20.54 8.93
C LEU A 430 -7.35 21.65 8.50
N ILE A 431 -6.48 21.32 7.55
CA ILE A 431 -5.46 22.20 7.02
C ILE A 431 -5.86 22.58 5.59
N PRO A 432 -6.08 23.87 5.30
CA PRO A 432 -6.41 24.33 3.96
C PRO A 432 -5.23 24.09 3.00
N GLY A 433 -5.56 23.78 1.75
CA GLY A 433 -4.56 23.48 0.73
C GLY A 433 -5.20 23.26 -0.63
N GLU A 434 -4.35 23.21 -1.65
CA GLU A 434 -4.74 23.06 -3.06
C GLU A 434 -3.74 22.15 -3.77
N GLU A 435 -4.23 21.40 -4.76
CA GLU A 435 -3.38 20.81 -5.79
C GLU A 435 -3.26 21.80 -6.97
N VAL A 436 -2.04 22.24 -7.23
CA VAL A 436 -1.71 23.23 -8.26
C VAL A 436 -1.04 22.54 -9.45
N SER A 437 -1.36 22.97 -10.66
CA SER A 437 -0.77 22.47 -11.92
C SER A 437 0.05 23.53 -12.67
N GLY A 438 0.00 24.79 -12.23
CA GLY A 438 0.68 25.93 -12.83
C GLY A 438 1.95 26.39 -12.09
N PHE A 439 2.62 27.38 -12.67
CA PHE A 439 3.77 28.14 -12.13
C PHE A 439 5.07 27.37 -11.89
N LEU A 440 5.04 26.35 -11.05
CA LEU A 440 6.20 25.53 -10.69
C LEU A 440 6.11 24.20 -11.46
N GLY A 441 7.21 23.86 -12.14
CA GLY A 441 7.27 22.77 -13.12
C GLY A 441 7.82 23.26 -14.46
N ILE A 442 8.05 22.32 -15.39
CA ILE A 442 8.58 22.63 -16.72
C ILE A 442 7.49 22.38 -17.75
N LYS A 443 7.12 23.43 -18.49
CA LYS A 443 6.15 23.38 -19.58
C LYS A 443 6.90 23.24 -20.90
N GLU A 444 6.89 22.05 -21.47
CA GLU A 444 7.46 21.74 -22.79
C GLU A 444 6.41 21.02 -23.64
N GLU A 445 6.56 21.09 -24.96
CA GLU A 445 5.67 20.38 -25.87
C GLU A 445 5.66 18.87 -25.57
N GLY A 446 4.47 18.29 -25.38
CA GLY A 446 4.29 16.89 -25.01
C GLY A 446 4.65 16.53 -23.56
N LYS A 447 5.01 17.51 -22.72
CA LYS A 447 5.35 17.28 -21.30
C LYS A 447 4.46 18.11 -20.38
N HIS A 448 3.68 17.43 -19.55
CA HIS A 448 2.88 18.09 -18.53
C HIS A 448 3.80 18.57 -17.38
N PRO A 449 3.62 19.79 -16.84
CA PRO A 449 4.48 20.36 -15.77
C PRO A 449 4.39 19.64 -14.42
N GLY A 450 3.50 18.65 -14.29
CA GLY A 450 3.16 17.97 -13.05
C GLY A 450 2.10 18.68 -12.23
N HIS A 451 1.50 17.94 -11.31
CA HIS A 451 0.72 18.51 -10.21
C HIS A 451 1.57 18.52 -8.94
N TRP A 452 1.25 19.45 -8.06
CA TRP A 452 1.93 19.59 -6.78
C TRP A 452 0.98 20.13 -5.72
N MET A 453 1.19 19.68 -4.49
CA MET A 453 0.43 20.13 -3.33
C MET A 453 1.06 21.38 -2.74
N LEU A 454 0.21 22.28 -2.21
CA LEU A 454 0.63 23.50 -1.55
C LEU A 454 0.10 23.55 -0.10
N MET A 455 0.99 23.87 0.83
CA MET A 455 0.64 24.14 2.23
C MET A 455 1.39 25.38 2.74
N PHE A 456 0.67 26.32 3.36
CA PHE A 456 1.21 27.44 4.13
C PHE A 456 1.03 27.18 5.62
N PRO A 457 1.81 27.77 6.55
CA PRO A 457 1.73 27.44 7.99
C PRO A 457 0.51 28.03 8.71
N LYS A 458 -0.25 28.86 8.01
CA LYS A 458 -1.48 29.53 8.45
C LYS A 458 -2.29 29.94 7.19
N PRO A 459 -3.52 30.43 7.34
CA PRO A 459 -4.28 30.96 6.21
C PRO A 459 -3.52 32.06 5.43
N VAL A 460 -3.47 31.93 4.11
CA VAL A 460 -2.84 32.88 3.17
C VAL A 460 -3.77 33.05 1.97
N ILE A 461 -4.29 34.26 1.75
CA ILE A 461 -5.16 34.54 0.59
C ILE A 461 -4.30 34.82 -0.64
N TRP A 462 -4.54 34.07 -1.71
CA TRP A 462 -3.81 34.21 -2.97
C TRP A 462 -4.68 33.87 -4.19
N THR A 463 -4.30 34.38 -5.35
CA THR A 463 -4.91 34.01 -6.64
C THR A 463 -3.84 33.68 -7.67
N GLN A 464 -4.20 32.78 -8.59
CA GLN A 464 -3.38 32.37 -9.73
C GLN A 464 -3.42 33.40 -10.89
N ARG A 465 -3.96 34.61 -10.66
CA ARG A 465 -4.04 35.66 -11.66
C ARG A 465 -3.70 37.03 -11.09
N ARG A 466 -2.80 37.73 -11.77
CA ARG A 466 -2.50 39.15 -11.56
C ARG A 466 -2.80 39.94 -12.83
N GLY A 467 -3.65 40.96 -12.72
CA GLY A 467 -3.87 41.93 -13.80
C GLY A 467 -2.63 42.82 -14.03
N PRO A 468 -2.50 43.48 -15.20
CA PRO A 468 -1.30 44.26 -15.55
C PRO A 468 -0.90 45.33 -14.52
N ASP A 469 -1.88 46.01 -13.93
CA ASP A 469 -1.65 47.12 -12.99
C ASP A 469 -1.76 46.71 -11.51
N GLN A 470 -1.93 45.42 -11.22
CA GLN A 470 -2.07 44.93 -9.85
C GLN A 470 -0.70 44.54 -9.27
N PRO A 471 -0.42 44.88 -7.99
CA PRO A 471 0.82 44.46 -7.34
C PRO A 471 0.78 42.96 -6.97
N PHE A 472 1.96 42.38 -6.77
CA PHE A 472 2.13 41.00 -6.27
C PHE A 472 1.51 40.80 -4.88
N GLU A 473 1.74 41.75 -3.98
CA GLU A 473 1.23 41.77 -2.62
C GLU A 473 0.38 43.03 -2.45
N ASP A 474 -0.77 42.89 -1.80
CA ASP A 474 -1.75 43.97 -1.64
C ASP A 474 -2.53 43.80 -0.34
N HIS A 475 -3.28 44.83 0.04
CA HIS A 475 -4.22 44.78 1.16
C HIS A 475 -5.64 45.08 0.67
N VAL A 476 -6.52 44.10 0.74
CA VAL A 476 -7.89 44.17 0.22
C VAL A 476 -8.88 43.93 1.36
N GLU A 477 -9.71 44.92 1.69
CA GLU A 477 -10.78 44.72 2.67
C GLU A 477 -11.92 43.88 2.08
N PRO A 478 -12.51 42.92 2.83
CA PRO A 478 -12.25 42.57 4.24
C PRO A 478 -11.17 41.47 4.45
N PHE A 479 -10.47 41.06 3.41
CA PHE A 479 -9.56 39.91 3.38
C PHE A 479 -8.17 40.17 3.98
N GLY A 480 -7.79 41.43 4.13
CA GLY A 480 -6.47 41.83 4.59
C GLY A 480 -5.40 41.58 3.52
N LYS A 481 -4.27 40.99 3.91
CA LYS A 481 -3.14 40.76 3.00
C LYS A 481 -3.46 39.67 1.98
N VAL A 482 -3.28 39.99 0.70
CA VAL A 482 -3.50 39.06 -0.42
C VAL A 482 -2.30 39.01 -1.37
N TYR A 483 -2.13 37.88 -2.04
CA TYR A 483 -1.12 37.67 -3.07
C TYR A 483 -1.72 37.41 -4.46
N ARG A 484 -1.13 38.00 -5.50
CA ARG A 484 -1.51 37.78 -6.90
C ARG A 484 -0.32 37.25 -7.68
N VAL A 485 -0.38 35.97 -8.04
CA VAL A 485 0.70 35.26 -8.73
C VAL A 485 0.51 35.38 -10.25
N ALA A 486 1.52 35.88 -10.96
CA ALA A 486 1.51 35.99 -12.42
C ALA A 486 2.39 34.93 -13.11
N GLY A 487 3.31 34.32 -12.36
CA GLY A 487 4.35 33.45 -12.93
C GLY A 487 5.08 32.62 -11.88
N ARG A 488 6.10 31.91 -12.35
CA ARG A 488 6.93 31.02 -11.54
C ARG A 488 7.61 31.78 -10.40
N GLU A 489 8.21 32.93 -10.72
CA GLU A 489 8.99 33.76 -9.80
C GLU A 489 8.11 34.23 -8.64
N ASP A 490 6.90 34.69 -8.93
CA ASP A 490 5.92 35.10 -7.92
C ASP A 490 5.49 33.93 -7.02
N MET A 491 5.26 32.74 -7.60
CA MET A 491 4.84 31.58 -6.82
C MET A 491 5.96 31.15 -5.86
N PHE A 492 7.21 31.12 -6.34
CA PHE A 492 8.33 30.79 -5.46
C PHE A 492 8.59 31.89 -4.42
N GLU A 493 8.40 33.16 -4.78
CA GLU A 493 8.44 34.28 -3.83
C GLU A 493 7.36 34.17 -2.75
N LEU A 494 6.14 33.79 -3.12
CA LEU A 494 5.05 33.54 -2.18
C LEU A 494 5.43 32.43 -1.19
N LEU A 495 5.95 31.30 -1.68
CA LEU A 495 6.43 30.21 -0.82
C LEU A 495 7.47 30.69 0.19
N LYS A 496 8.44 31.52 -0.24
CA LYS A 496 9.47 32.06 0.65
C LYS A 496 8.88 33.01 1.70
N ARG A 497 8.07 33.99 1.29
CA ARG A 497 7.51 35.02 2.20
C ARG A 497 6.59 34.42 3.25
N GLU A 498 5.74 33.48 2.85
CA GLU A 498 4.76 32.85 3.74
C GLU A 498 5.26 31.55 4.35
N LYS A 499 6.54 31.21 4.17
CA LYS A 499 7.15 29.97 4.69
C LYS A 499 6.42 28.70 4.23
N GLY A 500 5.84 28.75 3.04
CA GLY A 500 5.11 27.66 2.40
C GLY A 500 5.98 26.43 2.15
N LEU A 501 5.31 25.31 1.86
CA LEU A 501 5.89 24.04 1.45
C LEU A 501 5.10 23.51 0.26
N GLY A 502 5.82 23.12 -0.79
CA GLY A 502 5.28 22.42 -1.95
C GLY A 502 5.87 21.02 -2.11
N TRP A 503 5.16 20.11 -2.78
CA TRP A 503 5.71 18.82 -3.19
C TRP A 503 4.97 18.24 -4.38
N THR A 504 5.65 17.41 -5.17
CA THR A 504 5.07 16.75 -6.34
C THR A 504 3.97 15.77 -5.92
N ALA A 505 2.76 15.97 -6.43
CA ALA A 505 1.67 15.01 -6.28
C ALA A 505 1.84 13.86 -7.28
N HIS A 506 1.49 12.63 -6.88
CA HIS A 506 1.54 11.40 -7.70
C HIS A 506 2.74 11.29 -8.68
N PRO A 507 3.99 11.50 -8.22
CA PRO A 507 5.17 11.70 -9.07
C PRO A 507 5.54 10.49 -9.94
N ARG A 508 5.85 10.69 -11.23
CA ARG A 508 6.09 9.64 -12.25
C ARG A 508 4.84 8.86 -12.70
N ILE A 509 3.65 9.43 -12.55
CA ILE A 509 2.40 8.94 -13.17
C ILE A 509 1.40 10.10 -13.35
N LYS A 510 0.23 9.84 -13.96
CA LYS A 510 -0.81 10.86 -14.20
C LYS A 510 -0.18 12.10 -14.90
N ALA A 511 -0.64 13.29 -14.55
CA ALA A 511 -0.10 14.57 -14.97
C ALA A 511 1.35 14.82 -14.52
N SER A 512 1.83 14.07 -13.53
CA SER A 512 3.19 14.14 -12.97
C SER A 512 4.14 13.10 -13.56
N SER A 513 3.86 12.57 -14.76
CA SER A 513 4.67 11.49 -15.36
C SER A 513 6.13 11.85 -15.62
N TRP A 514 6.46 13.14 -15.75
CA TRP A 514 7.82 13.65 -15.96
C TRP A 514 8.49 14.18 -14.69
N THR A 515 7.80 14.17 -13.55
CA THR A 515 8.17 14.93 -12.36
C THR A 515 8.40 14.01 -11.16
N PRO A 516 9.32 14.38 -10.24
CA PRO A 516 10.14 15.59 -10.23
C PRO A 516 11.39 15.55 -11.14
N ASP A 517 11.65 14.44 -11.82
CA ASP A 517 12.89 14.21 -12.58
C ASP A 517 13.29 15.37 -13.51
N ILE A 518 12.34 15.92 -14.27
CA ILE A 518 12.60 16.98 -15.24
C ILE A 518 13.08 18.29 -14.59
N TYR A 519 12.59 18.61 -13.38
CA TYR A 519 12.86 19.88 -12.70
C TYR A 519 13.73 19.72 -11.45
N ARG A 520 14.37 18.57 -11.24
CA ARG A 520 15.17 18.29 -10.03
C ARG A 520 16.35 19.25 -9.81
N ASN A 521 16.74 20.01 -10.83
CA ASN A 521 17.82 21.00 -10.78
C ASN A 521 17.32 22.45 -10.71
N GLU A 522 16.00 22.65 -10.68
CA GLU A 522 15.39 23.97 -10.61
C GLU A 522 15.48 24.56 -9.21
N ASP A 523 15.59 25.89 -9.10
CA ASP A 523 15.79 26.61 -7.84
C ASP A 523 14.76 26.27 -6.75
N PHE A 524 13.47 26.22 -7.11
CA PHE A 524 12.40 25.86 -6.20
C PHE A 524 12.54 24.42 -5.71
N TYR A 525 12.96 23.48 -6.57
CA TYR A 525 13.18 22.10 -6.16
C TYR A 525 14.37 21.99 -5.22
N LEU A 526 15.48 22.69 -5.49
CA LEU A 526 16.67 22.68 -4.64
C LEU A 526 16.42 23.33 -3.26
N SER A 527 15.41 24.21 -3.17
CA SER A 527 15.00 24.87 -1.93
C SER A 527 14.38 23.91 -0.88
N ASP A 528 14.47 24.29 0.38
CA ASP A 528 13.77 23.67 1.52
C ASP A 528 12.25 23.99 1.55
N HIS A 529 11.79 24.87 0.67
CA HIS A 529 10.37 25.08 0.38
C HIS A 529 9.76 24.01 -0.52
N TRP A 530 10.56 23.07 -1.04
CA TRP A 530 10.07 21.92 -1.79
C TRP A 530 10.44 20.60 -1.09
N LEU A 531 9.43 19.85 -0.66
CA LEU A 531 9.63 18.65 0.16
C LEU A 531 10.23 17.48 -0.64
N GLY A 532 9.89 17.37 -1.93
CA GLY A 532 10.15 16.17 -2.72
C GLY A 532 8.91 15.81 -3.55
N GLY A 533 8.37 14.62 -3.34
CA GLY A 533 7.13 14.14 -3.96
C GLY A 533 6.31 13.30 -2.99
N ALA A 534 5.18 12.75 -3.41
CA ALA A 534 4.31 11.97 -2.52
C ALA A 534 4.21 10.48 -2.87
N TRP A 535 3.82 9.68 -1.88
CA TRP A 535 3.59 8.24 -2.01
C TRP A 535 2.10 7.92 -2.03
N LYS A 536 1.70 7.14 -3.03
CA LYS A 536 0.40 6.48 -3.11
C LYS A 536 0.62 5.12 -3.74
N ALA A 537 -0.12 4.11 -3.29
CA ALA A 537 -0.10 2.75 -3.84
C ALA A 537 -0.66 2.69 -5.28
N MET A 538 0.10 3.25 -6.23
CA MET A 538 -0.27 3.43 -7.63
C MET A 538 0.99 3.36 -8.51
N PRO A 539 0.99 2.61 -9.63
CA PRO A 539 -0.06 1.67 -10.07
C PRO A 539 -0.16 0.45 -9.13
N ALA A 540 -1.22 -0.36 -9.28
CA ALA A 540 -1.36 -1.61 -8.53
C ALA A 540 -0.96 -2.83 -9.37
N ASP A 541 -0.26 -3.77 -8.75
CA ASP A 541 0.31 -4.97 -9.38
C ASP A 541 0.43 -6.07 -8.32
N LEU A 542 -0.27 -7.19 -8.50
CA LEU A 542 -0.36 -8.28 -7.53
C LEU A 542 0.86 -9.23 -7.58
N SER A 543 1.83 -8.97 -8.47
CA SER A 543 3.11 -9.68 -8.48
C SER A 543 4.18 -9.05 -7.59
N ARG A 544 3.94 -7.85 -7.08
CA ARG A 544 4.89 -7.14 -6.22
C ARG A 544 4.66 -7.49 -4.76
N GLU A 545 5.76 -7.67 -4.02
CA GLU A 545 5.75 -7.86 -2.57
C GLU A 545 5.50 -6.55 -1.80
N ARG A 546 5.44 -5.40 -2.49
CA ARG A 546 5.36 -4.06 -1.91
C ARG A 546 4.35 -3.21 -2.67
N LEU A 547 3.64 -2.36 -1.95
CA LEU A 547 2.78 -1.33 -2.53
C LEU A 547 3.61 -0.07 -2.90
N GLY A 548 3.20 0.63 -3.96
CA GLY A 548 3.74 1.96 -4.29
C GLY A 548 5.23 2.00 -4.60
N GLU A 549 5.82 0.90 -5.09
CA GLU A 549 7.26 0.78 -5.32
C GLU A 549 7.84 1.86 -6.25
N ARG A 550 7.06 2.34 -7.23
CA ARG A 550 7.41 3.50 -8.07
C ARG A 550 7.86 4.70 -7.23
N CYS A 551 7.11 5.01 -6.17
CA CYS A 551 7.37 6.15 -5.29
C CYS A 551 8.52 5.85 -4.32
N LEU A 552 8.70 4.60 -3.88
CA LEU A 552 9.84 4.19 -3.05
C LEU A 552 11.17 4.28 -3.82
N ASN A 553 11.17 3.87 -5.09
CA ASN A 553 12.30 4.06 -5.99
C ASN A 553 12.58 5.56 -6.21
N LEU A 554 11.54 6.39 -6.31
CA LEU A 554 11.73 7.83 -6.37
C LEU A 554 12.36 8.40 -5.08
N LEU A 555 11.97 7.94 -3.90
CA LEU A 555 12.61 8.38 -2.65
C LEU A 555 14.11 8.04 -2.65
N ASP A 556 14.48 6.85 -3.12
CA ASP A 556 15.87 6.44 -3.26
C ASP A 556 16.63 7.32 -4.27
N ASP A 557 16.00 7.63 -5.40
CA ASP A 557 16.57 8.50 -6.43
C ASP A 557 16.76 9.92 -5.90
N MET A 558 15.74 10.51 -5.27
CA MET A 558 15.81 11.87 -4.70
C MET A 558 16.90 11.97 -3.63
N ALA A 559 17.04 10.94 -2.79
CA ALA A 559 18.10 10.90 -1.79
C ALA A 559 19.50 10.80 -2.43
N ASN A 560 19.63 10.07 -3.54
CA ASN A 560 20.88 10.03 -4.32
C ASN A 560 21.16 11.32 -5.11
N TRP A 561 20.15 12.10 -5.49
CA TRP A 561 20.36 13.43 -6.08
C TRP A 561 21.01 14.42 -5.10
N GLY A 562 21.09 14.07 -3.82
CA GLY A 562 21.89 14.77 -2.81
C GLY A 562 21.13 15.86 -2.05
N GLN A 563 19.87 16.11 -2.41
CA GLN A 563 19.01 17.03 -1.67
C GLN A 563 18.23 16.30 -0.59
N ARG A 564 18.00 16.98 0.54
CA ARG A 564 17.22 16.41 1.65
C ARG A 564 15.73 16.45 1.35
N LYS A 565 15.27 15.49 0.57
CA LYS A 565 13.87 15.34 0.11
C LYS A 565 13.20 14.14 0.76
N TYR A 566 11.89 14.24 0.90
CA TYR A 566 11.05 13.32 1.63
C TYR A 566 9.80 12.96 0.83
N LEU A 567 9.12 11.90 1.27
CA LEU A 567 8.02 11.27 0.58
C LEU A 567 6.84 11.02 1.54
N PRO A 568 5.96 12.01 1.81
CA PRO A 568 4.73 11.79 2.56
C PRO A 568 3.75 10.89 1.82
N GLY A 569 3.01 10.07 2.56
CA GLY A 569 1.85 9.34 2.06
C GLY A 569 0.67 10.27 1.82
N GLU A 570 0.01 10.11 0.68
CA GLU A 570 -1.18 10.85 0.26
C GLU A 570 -2.28 9.89 -0.24
N VAL A 571 -3.51 10.38 -0.36
CA VAL A 571 -4.66 9.55 -0.75
C VAL A 571 -5.23 9.93 -2.11
N ASP A 572 -5.35 11.23 -2.45
CA ASP A 572 -5.80 11.71 -3.76
C ASP A 572 -7.18 11.14 -4.14
N VAL A 573 -8.20 11.55 -3.37
CA VAL A 573 -9.60 11.13 -3.52
C VAL A 573 -10.56 12.31 -3.33
N PHE A 574 -11.77 12.19 -3.89
CA PHE A 574 -12.72 13.29 -4.00
C PHE A 574 -13.82 13.27 -2.94
N LYS A 575 -14.62 12.21 -2.83
CA LYS A 575 -15.78 12.18 -1.92
C LYS A 575 -15.63 11.16 -0.81
N ILE A 576 -15.99 11.55 0.41
CA ILE A 576 -16.01 10.69 1.59
C ILE A 576 -17.37 10.79 2.26
N ASN A 577 -17.95 9.64 2.54
CA ASN A 577 -19.20 9.47 3.28
C ASN A 577 -19.02 8.29 4.25
N HIS A 578 -19.77 8.24 5.35
CA HIS A 578 -19.71 7.17 6.34
C HIS A 578 -19.95 5.75 5.79
N THR A 579 -20.60 5.63 4.63
CA THR A 579 -20.86 4.35 3.94
C THR A 579 -19.74 3.89 3.00
N HIS A 580 -18.73 4.72 2.77
CA HIS A 580 -17.61 4.43 1.86
C HIS A 580 -16.62 3.40 2.44
N GLU A 581 -15.91 2.68 1.57
CA GLU A 581 -14.73 1.90 1.93
C GLU A 581 -13.48 2.77 1.77
N LEU A 582 -13.29 3.72 2.68
CA LEU A 582 -12.14 4.63 2.65
C LEU A 582 -10.85 3.94 3.15
N PHE A 583 -10.93 3.09 4.17
CA PHE A 583 -9.75 2.56 4.87
C PHE A 583 -8.79 1.82 3.91
N GLY A 584 -9.31 0.97 3.02
CA GLY A 584 -8.48 0.26 2.03
C GLY A 584 -7.67 1.17 1.08
N HIS A 585 -8.05 2.44 0.94
CA HIS A 585 -7.34 3.43 0.12
C HIS A 585 -6.40 4.34 0.93
N MET A 586 -6.45 4.30 2.26
CA MET A 586 -5.73 5.23 3.12
C MET A 586 -4.24 4.92 3.22
N ASN A 587 -3.45 6.00 3.26
CA ASN A 587 -2.03 6.00 3.59
C ASN A 587 -1.83 7.09 4.65
N ILE A 588 -1.20 6.78 5.78
CA ILE A 588 -1.08 7.70 6.92
C ILE A 588 0.39 8.01 7.23
N ASN A 589 0.65 9.21 7.71
CA ASN A 589 1.95 9.63 8.20
C ASN A 589 1.91 9.81 9.71
N TYR A 590 2.86 9.22 10.42
CA TYR A 590 3.06 9.45 11.84
C TYR A 590 4.16 10.49 12.01
N LEU A 591 3.77 11.73 12.25
CA LEU A 591 4.70 12.84 12.48
C LEU A 591 5.23 12.75 13.90
N ARG A 592 6.54 12.87 14.10
CA ARG A 592 7.17 13.03 15.43
C ARG A 592 6.82 14.40 15.99
N LEU A 593 5.59 14.50 16.47
CA LEU A 593 4.90 15.69 16.95
C LEU A 593 3.96 15.27 18.07
N ALA A 594 4.34 15.59 19.32
CA ALA A 594 3.62 15.11 20.50
C ALA A 594 2.24 15.76 20.71
N LYS A 595 1.98 16.90 20.08
CA LYS A 595 0.75 17.66 20.26
C LYS A 595 0.22 18.17 18.92
N LEU A 596 -1.06 17.88 18.66
CA LEU A 596 -1.80 18.49 17.56
C LEU A 596 -1.91 20.01 17.78
N PRO A 597 -1.48 20.85 16.81
CA PRO A 597 -1.65 22.29 16.93
C PRO A 597 -3.13 22.68 16.82
N ARG A 598 -3.53 23.76 17.49
CA ARG A 598 -4.85 24.36 17.31
C ARG A 598 -4.87 25.18 16.04
N TYR A 599 -6.02 25.27 15.38
CA TYR A 599 -6.17 26.04 14.14
C TYR A 599 -5.74 27.51 14.32
N GLU A 600 -6.11 28.12 15.45
CA GLU A 600 -5.84 29.54 15.76
C GLU A 600 -4.35 29.84 15.94
N ASP A 601 -3.57 28.84 16.35
CA ASP A 601 -2.12 28.97 16.54
C ASP A 601 -1.35 28.72 15.22
N GLY A 602 -2.04 28.25 14.18
CA GLY A 602 -1.45 27.77 12.93
C GLY A 602 -0.81 26.38 13.05
N TRP A 603 -0.38 25.84 11.93
CA TRP A 603 0.12 24.47 11.81
C TRP A 603 1.57 24.39 11.31
N GLN A 604 2.36 25.44 11.58
CA GLN A 604 3.82 25.42 11.42
C GLN A 604 4.47 24.16 12.02
N PRO A 605 4.10 23.64 13.22
CA PRO A 605 4.71 22.43 13.76
C PRO A 605 4.58 21.19 12.86
N ILE A 606 3.46 21.07 12.13
CA ILE A 606 3.25 19.98 11.16
C ILE A 606 4.18 20.17 9.96
N MET A 607 4.24 21.38 9.40
CA MET A 607 5.13 21.69 8.29
C MET A 607 6.61 21.47 8.64
N GLU A 608 7.03 21.83 9.86
CA GLU A 608 8.39 21.59 10.33
C GLU A 608 8.71 20.10 10.46
N ALA A 609 7.76 19.28 10.95
CA ALA A 609 7.94 17.83 11.00
C ALA A 609 8.12 17.24 9.59
N LEU A 610 7.31 17.70 8.62
CA LEU A 610 7.44 17.30 7.21
C LEU A 610 8.77 17.75 6.62
N LYS A 611 9.11 19.05 6.69
CA LYS A 611 10.36 19.64 6.17
C LYS A 611 11.61 18.98 6.73
N LYS A 612 11.56 18.50 7.98
CA LYS A 612 12.67 17.81 8.63
C LYS A 612 12.72 16.32 8.32
N GLY A 613 11.71 15.73 7.68
CA GLY A 613 11.63 14.28 7.49
C GLY A 613 11.37 13.52 8.80
N ALA A 614 10.84 14.19 9.82
CA ALA A 614 10.62 13.64 11.16
C ALA A 614 9.31 12.84 11.21
N PHE A 615 9.16 11.84 10.33
CA PHE A 615 7.98 11.01 10.24
C PHE A 615 8.29 9.66 9.58
N PHE A 616 7.32 8.74 9.66
CA PHE A 616 7.24 7.56 8.80
C PHE A 616 5.84 7.46 8.20
N THR A 617 5.72 6.70 7.12
CA THR A 617 4.45 6.48 6.43
C THR A 617 4.08 5.01 6.51
N THR A 618 2.79 4.72 6.68
CA THR A 618 2.26 3.35 6.79
C THR A 618 0.85 3.24 6.22
N THR A 619 0.43 2.03 5.88
CA THR A 619 -0.98 1.72 5.60
C THR A 619 -1.81 1.56 6.88
N GLY A 620 -1.17 1.36 8.06
CA GLY A 620 -1.80 1.38 9.38
C GLY A 620 -1.56 0.13 10.24
N GLU A 621 -1.33 -1.02 9.60
CA GLU A 621 -1.13 -2.33 10.26
C GLU A 621 0.23 -2.47 10.90
N ILE A 622 1.24 -1.80 10.32
CA ILE A 622 2.62 -1.81 10.79
C ILE A 622 2.97 -0.44 11.36
N LEU A 623 3.49 -0.41 12.59
CA LEU A 623 4.04 0.79 13.22
C LEU A 623 5.56 0.66 13.35
N LEU A 624 6.28 1.70 12.93
CA LEU A 624 7.68 1.90 13.28
C LEU A 624 7.73 2.71 14.57
N LYS A 625 7.79 2.01 15.71
CA LYS A 625 7.87 2.65 17.05
C LYS A 625 9.20 3.37 17.26
N GLU A 626 10.25 2.81 16.69
CA GLU A 626 11.59 3.37 16.72
C GLU A 626 12.32 2.99 15.43
N PHE A 627 13.08 3.93 14.86
CA PHE A 627 14.06 3.66 13.83
C PHE A 627 15.26 4.57 14.05
N THR A 628 16.44 3.98 14.22
CA THR A 628 17.68 4.72 14.41
C THR A 628 18.81 4.16 13.53
N VAL A 629 19.69 5.05 13.09
CA VAL A 629 20.96 4.72 12.43
C VAL A 629 22.07 5.41 13.21
N GLY A 630 22.88 4.63 13.93
CA GLY A 630 23.88 5.15 14.87
C GLY A 630 23.30 6.07 15.93
N GLY A 631 22.05 5.83 16.34
CA GLY A 631 21.30 6.65 17.30
C GLY A 631 20.51 7.82 16.69
N SER A 632 20.73 8.18 15.42
CA SER A 632 19.99 9.26 14.75
C SER A 632 18.69 8.75 14.13
N GLN A 633 17.61 9.52 14.22
CA GLN A 633 16.29 9.14 13.72
C GLN A 633 16.03 9.68 12.30
N SER A 634 14.92 9.28 11.67
CA SER A 634 14.47 9.81 10.37
C SER A 634 14.57 11.34 10.30
N GLY A 635 15.16 11.84 9.22
CA GLY A 635 15.37 13.26 8.98
C GLY A 635 16.65 13.85 9.59
N GLU A 636 17.27 13.15 10.55
CA GLU A 636 18.47 13.60 11.24
C GLU A 636 19.75 13.19 10.49
N VAL A 637 20.89 13.66 11.00
CA VAL A 637 22.23 13.33 10.49
C VAL A 637 22.89 12.34 11.43
N CYS A 638 23.48 11.28 10.89
CA CYS A 638 24.35 10.34 11.58
C CYS A 638 25.78 10.49 11.03
N VAL A 639 26.74 10.74 11.91
CA VAL A 639 28.16 10.82 11.55
C VAL A 639 28.77 9.43 11.54
N VAL A 640 29.17 8.95 10.38
CA VAL A 640 29.64 7.57 10.19
C VAL A 640 31.12 7.46 10.54
N LYS A 641 31.45 6.60 11.51
CA LYS A 641 32.84 6.38 11.94
C LYS A 641 33.58 5.45 10.97
N ASP A 642 34.82 5.81 10.63
CA ASP A 642 35.63 5.23 9.54
C ASP A 642 35.90 3.72 9.57
N LYS A 643 35.78 3.06 10.73
CA LYS A 643 36.17 1.64 10.93
C LYS A 643 35.12 0.79 11.64
N ALA A 644 33.99 1.35 12.07
CA ALA A 644 32.97 0.63 12.84
C ALA A 644 31.77 0.26 11.95
N SER A 645 31.14 -0.87 12.24
CA SER A 645 29.76 -1.10 11.83
C SER A 645 28.86 -0.05 12.50
N THR A 646 27.91 0.49 11.77
CA THR A 646 26.90 1.39 12.35
C THR A 646 25.73 0.53 12.81
N GLU A 647 25.33 0.68 14.05
CA GLU A 647 24.12 0.02 14.57
C GLU A 647 22.88 0.64 13.92
N VAL A 648 21.99 -0.22 13.43
CA VAL A 648 20.68 0.17 12.91
C VAL A 648 19.65 -0.60 13.70
N GLU A 649 18.74 0.10 14.39
CA GLU A 649 17.68 -0.51 15.18
C GLU A 649 16.31 -0.09 14.66
N VAL A 650 15.37 -1.04 14.66
CA VAL A 650 13.97 -0.82 14.29
C VAL A 650 13.11 -1.53 15.32
N ALA A 651 12.32 -0.77 16.08
CA ALA A 651 11.24 -1.33 16.89
C ALA A 651 9.94 -1.30 16.06
N VAL A 652 9.35 -2.47 15.85
CA VAL A 652 8.19 -2.66 14.99
C VAL A 652 7.06 -3.35 15.75
N GLU A 653 5.83 -2.93 15.48
CA GLU A 653 4.61 -3.63 15.86
C GLU A 653 3.80 -3.88 14.59
N GLY A 654 3.33 -5.12 14.39
CA GLY A 654 2.51 -5.50 13.23
C GLY A 654 1.30 -6.33 13.62
N THR A 655 0.18 -6.18 12.91
CA THR A 655 -1.04 -6.98 13.17
C THR A 655 -1.05 -8.30 12.40
N PHE A 656 -0.61 -8.30 11.14
CA PHE A 656 -0.38 -9.51 10.35
C PHE A 656 1.05 -10.05 10.58
N PRO A 657 1.33 -11.32 10.22
CA PRO A 657 2.70 -11.83 10.16
C PRO A 657 3.61 -10.94 9.31
N LEU A 658 4.69 -10.42 9.89
CA LEU A 658 5.65 -9.61 9.16
C LEU A 658 6.44 -10.50 8.18
N ALA A 659 6.48 -10.09 6.91
CA ALA A 659 7.13 -10.85 5.85
C ALA A 659 8.64 -10.58 5.81
N PHE A 660 9.03 -9.31 5.76
CA PHE A 660 10.43 -8.92 5.77
C PHE A 660 10.60 -7.47 6.20
N ALA A 661 11.81 -7.15 6.65
CA ALA A 661 12.31 -5.79 6.74
C ALA A 661 13.50 -5.62 5.81
N GLU A 662 13.67 -4.43 5.27
CA GLU A 662 14.81 -4.11 4.41
C GLU A 662 15.45 -2.81 4.89
N LEU A 663 16.76 -2.83 5.06
CA LEU A 663 17.58 -1.64 5.21
C LEU A 663 18.05 -1.21 3.82
N ILE A 664 17.73 0.03 3.45
CA ILE A 664 18.10 0.65 2.19
C ILE A 664 19.12 1.75 2.48
N SER A 665 20.20 1.82 1.72
CA SER A 665 21.16 2.93 1.79
C SER A 665 21.68 3.31 0.41
N GLY A 666 22.19 4.52 0.25
CA GLY A 666 22.77 4.98 -1.02
C GLY A 666 24.09 5.72 -0.83
N ASP A 667 24.92 5.75 -1.87
CA ASP A 667 26.20 6.50 -1.90
C ASP A 667 26.15 7.76 -2.78
N GLY A 668 24.96 8.14 -3.26
CA GLY A 668 24.78 9.22 -4.24
C GLY A 668 24.74 8.73 -5.69
N ASN A 669 25.12 7.47 -5.96
CA ASN A 669 25.09 6.89 -7.30
C ASN A 669 24.38 5.52 -7.34
N LYS A 670 24.61 4.68 -6.32
CA LYS A 670 24.04 3.33 -6.20
C LYS A 670 23.19 3.21 -4.94
N VAL A 671 22.15 2.39 -5.05
CA VAL A 671 21.29 1.96 -3.94
C VAL A 671 21.69 0.55 -3.52
N TYR A 672 21.71 0.32 -2.21
CA TYR A 672 22.08 -0.95 -1.58
C TYR A 672 20.94 -1.39 -0.67
N ARG A 673 20.64 -2.68 -0.69
CA ARG A 673 19.52 -3.27 0.04
C ARG A 673 20.04 -4.45 0.86
N ASP A 674 19.70 -4.46 2.15
CA ASP A 674 19.99 -5.54 3.08
C ASP A 674 18.66 -6.03 3.68
N ARG A 675 18.17 -7.17 3.17
CA ARG A 675 16.85 -7.73 3.51
C ARG A 675 16.99 -8.77 4.61
N MET A 676 16.11 -8.65 5.61
CA MET A 676 15.90 -9.61 6.68
C MET A 676 14.51 -10.25 6.51
N ASP A 677 14.45 -11.57 6.41
CA ASP A 677 13.19 -12.32 6.46
C ASP A 677 12.65 -12.31 7.90
N LEU A 678 11.38 -11.92 8.07
CA LEU A 678 10.73 -11.80 9.38
C LEU A 678 9.69 -12.89 9.61
N LEU A 679 9.30 -13.67 8.59
CA LEU A 679 8.30 -14.72 8.74
C LEU A 679 8.64 -15.74 9.83
N PRO A 680 9.91 -16.19 9.97
CA PRO A 680 10.27 -17.12 11.04
C PRO A 680 10.38 -16.47 12.42
N LEU A 681 10.39 -15.13 12.50
CA LEU A 681 10.75 -14.38 13.72
C LEU A 681 9.54 -13.69 14.36
N CYS A 682 8.55 -13.28 13.55
CA CYS A 682 7.46 -12.42 13.97
C CYS A 682 6.10 -13.10 13.76
N LYS A 683 5.45 -13.46 14.85
CA LYS A 683 4.06 -13.93 14.85
C LYS A 683 3.09 -12.76 14.57
N PRO A 684 1.84 -13.03 14.13
CA PRO A 684 0.78 -12.02 14.15
C PRO A 684 0.70 -11.29 15.49
N PHE A 685 0.40 -9.99 15.46
CA PHE A 685 0.34 -9.12 16.65
C PHE A 685 1.66 -9.03 17.43
N ALA A 686 2.79 -9.39 16.82
CA ALA A 686 4.09 -9.28 17.47
C ALA A 686 4.57 -7.82 17.54
N GLU A 687 5.24 -7.53 18.64
CA GLU A 687 6.07 -6.36 18.84
C GLU A 687 7.50 -6.83 19.09
N GLY A 688 8.48 -6.20 18.44
CA GLY A 688 9.86 -6.60 18.58
C GLY A 688 10.85 -5.57 18.05
N LYS A 689 12.13 -5.86 18.29
CA LYS A 689 13.25 -5.11 17.74
C LYS A 689 14.01 -5.97 16.73
N VAL A 690 14.30 -5.40 15.58
CA VAL A 690 15.19 -5.97 14.56
C VAL A 690 16.28 -4.97 14.25
N GLY A 691 17.43 -5.44 13.78
CA GLY A 691 18.54 -4.54 13.53
C GLY A 691 19.64 -5.12 12.66
N TRP A 692 20.46 -4.22 12.16
CA TRP A 692 21.61 -4.52 11.33
C TRP A 692 22.87 -3.89 11.92
N SER A 693 24.03 -4.38 11.48
CA SER A 693 25.33 -3.77 11.74
C SER A 693 26.09 -3.53 10.43
N PRO A 694 25.52 -2.76 9.47
CA PRO A 694 26.12 -2.53 8.16
C PRO A 694 27.42 -1.70 8.24
N LYS A 695 28.25 -1.84 7.21
CA LYS A 695 29.31 -0.87 6.91
C LYS A 695 28.72 0.25 6.07
N LEU A 696 28.46 1.40 6.69
CA LEU A 696 27.88 2.57 6.01
C LEU A 696 28.93 3.58 5.51
N LYS A 697 30.22 3.27 5.59
CA LYS A 697 31.28 4.15 5.08
C LYS A 697 31.04 4.46 3.60
N GLY A 698 31.03 5.75 3.26
CA GLY A 698 30.79 6.24 1.90
C GLY A 698 29.32 6.28 1.48
N ARG A 699 28.39 5.82 2.34
CA ARG A 699 26.96 6.06 2.17
C ARG A 699 26.62 7.50 2.54
N LYS A 700 25.53 8.02 1.97
CA LYS A 700 25.01 9.38 2.14
C LYS A 700 23.66 9.41 2.82
N TRP A 701 22.96 8.28 2.83
CA TRP A 701 21.67 8.15 3.48
C TRP A 701 21.35 6.68 3.76
N ALA A 702 20.46 6.44 4.73
CA ALA A 702 19.87 5.14 5.01
C ALA A 702 18.40 5.27 5.46
N ARG A 703 17.55 4.30 5.12
CA ARG A 703 16.14 4.21 5.52
C ARG A 703 15.71 2.75 5.65
N VAL A 704 14.56 2.51 6.26
CA VAL A 704 13.99 1.16 6.38
C VAL A 704 12.61 1.05 5.73
N GLU A 705 12.29 -0.15 5.27
CA GLU A 705 10.93 -0.59 4.95
C GLU A 705 10.60 -1.88 5.71
N VAL A 706 9.33 -2.05 6.11
CA VAL A 706 8.80 -3.30 6.67
C VAL A 706 7.48 -3.62 5.99
N TRP A 707 7.32 -4.88 5.60
CA TRP A 707 6.15 -5.37 4.86
C TRP A 707 5.62 -6.66 5.48
N ASP A 708 4.30 -6.86 5.44
CA ASP A 708 3.63 -8.07 5.94
C ASP A 708 3.08 -8.96 4.83
N VAL A 709 2.53 -10.12 5.21
CA VAL A 709 1.97 -11.10 4.26
C VAL A 709 0.70 -10.62 3.54
N ALA A 710 0.04 -9.57 4.02
CA ALA A 710 -1.12 -8.96 3.37
C ALA A 710 -0.72 -7.79 2.45
N GLY A 711 0.58 -7.52 2.30
CA GLY A 711 1.09 -6.43 1.47
C GLY A 711 0.98 -5.06 2.14
N ASN A 712 0.65 -5.01 3.44
CA ASN A 712 0.66 -3.77 4.20
C ASN A 712 2.11 -3.38 4.49
N GLY A 713 2.39 -2.09 4.57
CA GLY A 713 3.76 -1.60 4.60
C GLY A 713 3.94 -0.36 5.45
N ALA A 714 5.12 -0.23 6.04
CA ALA A 714 5.62 0.99 6.64
C ALA A 714 7.03 1.30 6.14
N TYR A 715 7.32 2.57 5.87
CA TYR A 715 8.66 3.02 5.49
C TYR A 715 9.05 4.31 6.21
N SER A 716 10.34 4.41 6.53
CA SER A 716 10.91 5.61 7.14
C SER A 716 11.35 6.61 6.08
N GLN A 717 11.40 7.89 6.47
CA GLN A 717 12.21 8.86 5.73
C GLN A 717 13.71 8.61 5.96
N PRO A 718 14.61 9.13 5.09
CA PRO A 718 16.05 8.91 5.23
C PRO A 718 16.65 9.53 6.49
N VAL A 719 17.58 8.82 7.12
CA VAL A 719 18.65 9.38 7.95
C VAL A 719 19.81 9.75 7.02
N TRP A 720 20.32 10.96 7.13
CA TRP A 720 21.44 11.45 6.32
C TRP A 720 22.77 11.04 6.94
N LEU A 721 23.75 10.69 6.11
CA LEU A 721 25.04 10.15 6.56
C LEU A 721 26.18 11.09 6.14
N GLU A 722 26.98 11.49 7.12
CA GLU A 722 28.14 12.39 6.96
C GLU A 722 29.46 11.71 7.37
#